data_AF-A0A3D4Z8F6-F1
#
_entry.id   AF-A0A3D4Z8F6-F1
#
_cell.length_a   1.000
_cell.length_b   1.000
_cell.length_c   1.000
_cell.angle_alpha   90.00
_cell.angle_beta   90.00
_cell.angle_gamma   90.00
#
_symmetry.space_group_name_H-M   'P 1'
#
loop_
_entity.id
_entity.type
_entity.pdbx_description
1 polymer ?
#
loop_
_entity_poly.entity_id
_entity_poly.type
_entity_poly.pdbx_seq_one_letter_code
_entity_poly.pdbx_strand_id
1 'polypeptide(L)'
;MKIIVITSPTPVKDEAAICNHLFTHGLKYLHLRKPGASAEVYERFIRQIFPVYRNRIVLHEHYELVKKYRLHGIHLKYPQANEYIYYIQQYAVSISCHRVDEIRQLPFRPAYCFLSPIFDSISKTGYRSRFGQLPDLSDIDCPVIALGGLEPDKTGLCRRAGFEGIAVLGYLWNNPDEAIERYIRLKTPFVLSIAGFDPSSGAGIGADLKTFEATGSYGLGVCSALTFQNEDTFTGVHWTAWEDIKKQCDLLLQKYNVEFLKIGLIESFEILDRLLDYLLDQDKRLKIIWDPILKASAGFSFHRYTPEDQERLKRILDRVYLITPNTDELYRLFGEGITPDRLQIVCRDHHLNILWKGGHNAGVDATDVLFQPDRTTNFSVPRSRYTKHGTGCTLSSALLSALAQGDALATSCNKAQLYVSRFIESNNSLLGYHCIGKYTPDSKPWLGELSLQYITAPKEGMTLCEQVEAVCQGGMRWIQLRMKGASLAEMLCEGRKVKEICRRHRALFIINDRVDVARLLEADGVHLGKEDMDPWEARRILGPGKIVGATCNTWDDILLRQKQQVDYIGLGPYAFTTTKEKLSPVLGLEGYRFLLGRMQENKISIPVFAIGGITETDIPPLMQTGIQGIALSGLIKNSPDLKRQTIKILNLLNS
;
A
#
# COMPACT_ATOMS: atom_id res chain seq x y z
N MET A 1 -6.73 7.36 -9.35
CA MET A 1 -8.03 7.12 -10.04
C MET A 1 -8.52 5.71 -9.70
N LYS A 2 -9.83 5.50 -9.50
CA LYS A 2 -10.36 4.14 -9.19
C LYS A 2 -10.25 3.24 -10.42
N ILE A 3 -9.81 1.99 -10.24
CA ILE A 3 -9.84 0.98 -11.31
C ILE A 3 -10.83 -0.11 -10.92
N ILE A 4 -11.75 -0.38 -11.83
CA ILE A 4 -12.77 -1.41 -11.72
C ILE A 4 -12.51 -2.44 -12.81
N VAL A 5 -12.60 -3.72 -12.45
CA VAL A 5 -12.47 -4.81 -13.42
C VAL A 5 -13.85 -5.44 -13.58
N ILE A 6 -14.26 -5.65 -14.84
CA ILE A 6 -15.44 -6.44 -15.18
C ILE A 6 -14.94 -7.81 -15.63
N THR A 7 -15.50 -8.91 -15.13
CA THR A 7 -15.11 -10.28 -15.55
C THR A 7 -15.36 -10.51 -17.03
N SER A 8 -14.64 -11.46 -17.64
CA SER A 8 -14.85 -11.82 -19.04
C SER A 8 -16.31 -12.27 -19.26
N PRO A 9 -16.97 -11.93 -20.38
CA PRO A 9 -18.32 -12.46 -20.66
C PRO A 9 -18.29 -13.97 -20.92
N THR A 10 -17.16 -14.50 -21.38
CA THR A 10 -16.96 -15.92 -21.65
C THR A 10 -16.14 -16.58 -20.53
N PRO A 11 -16.17 -17.91 -20.40
CA PRO A 11 -15.29 -18.62 -19.47
C PRO A 11 -13.82 -18.37 -19.80
N VAL A 12 -13.03 -18.08 -18.77
CA VAL A 12 -11.57 -17.95 -18.85
C VAL A 12 -10.97 -18.90 -17.83
N LYS A 13 -9.90 -19.60 -18.20
CA LYS A 13 -9.19 -20.51 -17.30
C LYS A 13 -8.64 -19.73 -16.10
N ASP A 14 -8.78 -20.28 -14.90
CA ASP A 14 -8.26 -19.72 -13.65
C ASP A 14 -8.72 -18.27 -13.34
N GLU A 15 -9.83 -17.81 -13.94
CA GLU A 15 -10.29 -16.43 -13.85
C GLU A 15 -10.50 -15.95 -12.40
N ALA A 16 -11.05 -16.79 -11.53
CA ALA A 16 -11.22 -16.46 -10.12
C ALA A 16 -9.88 -16.30 -9.38
N ALA A 17 -8.88 -17.13 -9.71
CA ALA A 17 -7.53 -17.02 -9.16
C ALA A 17 -6.85 -15.72 -9.63
N ILE A 18 -6.98 -15.39 -10.92
CA ILE A 18 -6.54 -14.10 -11.47
C ILE A 18 -7.21 -12.96 -10.70
N CYS A 19 -8.52 -13.01 -10.48
CA CYS A 19 -9.23 -11.98 -9.71
C CYS A 19 -8.73 -11.86 -8.27
N ASN A 20 -8.44 -12.96 -7.57
CA ASN A 20 -7.82 -12.92 -6.24
C ASN A 20 -6.45 -12.22 -6.28
N HIS A 21 -5.63 -12.45 -7.31
CA HIS A 21 -4.37 -11.74 -7.50
C HIS A 21 -4.56 -10.25 -7.84
N LEU A 22 -5.59 -9.88 -8.59
CA LEU A 22 -5.91 -8.47 -8.82
C LEU A 22 -6.25 -7.76 -7.50
N PHE A 23 -7.00 -8.43 -6.61
CA PHE A 23 -7.31 -7.90 -5.28
C PHE A 23 -6.07 -7.71 -4.40
N THR A 24 -5.09 -8.62 -4.43
CA THR A 24 -3.82 -8.43 -3.70
C THR A 24 -3.01 -7.24 -4.23
N HIS A 25 -3.24 -6.84 -5.49
CA HIS A 25 -2.62 -5.66 -6.11
C HIS A 25 -3.48 -4.39 -6.00
N GLY A 26 -4.53 -4.41 -5.18
CA GLY A 26 -5.32 -3.23 -4.84
C GLY A 26 -6.60 -3.04 -5.65
N LEU A 27 -7.13 -4.08 -6.31
CA LEU A 27 -8.42 -3.98 -6.99
C LEU A 27 -9.52 -3.53 -6.02
N LYS A 28 -10.22 -2.46 -6.40
CA LYS A 28 -11.26 -1.84 -5.58
C LYS A 28 -12.59 -2.57 -5.72
N TYR A 29 -13.05 -2.79 -6.95
CA TYR A 29 -14.29 -3.51 -7.24
C TYR A 29 -14.12 -4.47 -8.42
N LEU A 30 -14.73 -5.65 -8.29
CA LEU A 30 -14.87 -6.62 -9.36
C LEU A 30 -16.35 -6.72 -9.75
N HIS A 31 -16.70 -6.38 -10.98
CA HIS A 31 -18.03 -6.62 -11.51
C HIS A 31 -18.10 -8.03 -12.09
N LEU A 32 -18.85 -8.91 -11.43
CA LEU A 32 -19.13 -10.23 -11.93
C LEU A 32 -20.28 -10.16 -12.93
N ARG A 33 -19.94 -10.41 -14.20
CA ARG A 33 -20.83 -10.37 -15.36
C ARG A 33 -20.59 -11.61 -16.23
N LYS A 34 -21.53 -12.55 -16.20
CA LYS A 34 -21.56 -13.75 -17.04
C LYS A 34 -22.92 -13.85 -17.75
N PRO A 35 -23.11 -13.15 -18.87
CA PRO A 35 -24.43 -13.02 -19.50
C PRO A 35 -25.03 -14.39 -19.84
N GLY A 36 -26.27 -14.61 -19.41
CA GLY A 36 -27.00 -15.86 -19.67
C GLY A 36 -26.51 -17.07 -18.87
N ALA A 37 -25.53 -16.91 -17.97
CA ALA A 37 -25.10 -17.98 -17.08
C ALA A 37 -26.08 -18.16 -15.92
N SER A 38 -26.21 -19.38 -15.40
CA SER A 38 -27.10 -19.70 -14.29
C SER A 38 -26.57 -19.17 -12.95
N ALA A 39 -27.44 -19.14 -11.93
CA ALA A 39 -27.06 -18.75 -10.58
C ALA A 39 -25.96 -19.65 -10.01
N GLU A 40 -25.94 -20.95 -10.35
CA GLU A 40 -24.90 -21.89 -9.92
C GLU A 40 -23.52 -21.52 -10.47
N VAL A 41 -23.45 -20.99 -11.69
CA VAL A 41 -22.18 -20.53 -12.28
C VAL A 41 -21.64 -19.32 -11.53
N TYR A 42 -22.51 -18.35 -11.21
CA TYR A 42 -22.16 -17.19 -10.40
C TYR A 42 -21.71 -17.63 -8.99
N GLU A 43 -22.47 -18.50 -8.34
CA GLU A 43 -22.17 -19.02 -7.01
C GLU A 43 -20.82 -19.75 -6.96
N ARG A 44 -20.55 -20.60 -7.96
CA ARG A 44 -19.26 -21.31 -8.08
C ARG A 44 -18.09 -20.35 -8.24
N PHE A 45 -18.25 -19.26 -9.00
CA PHE A 45 -17.22 -18.23 -9.14
C PHE A 45 -16.99 -17.50 -7.81
N ILE A 46 -18.06 -17.04 -7.15
CA ILE A 46 -17.99 -16.30 -5.88
C ILE A 46 -17.31 -17.13 -4.78
N ARG A 47 -17.56 -18.45 -4.74
CA ARG A 47 -16.94 -19.36 -3.76
C ARG A 47 -15.42 -19.46 -3.93
N GLN A 48 -14.90 -19.30 -5.15
CA GLN A 48 -13.46 -19.31 -5.44
C GLN A 48 -12.77 -17.98 -5.11
N ILE A 49 -13.51 -16.88 -4.99
CA ILE A 49 -12.96 -15.61 -4.49
C ILE A 49 -12.81 -15.71 -2.97
N PHE A 50 -11.64 -15.27 -2.46
CA PHE A 50 -11.37 -15.28 -1.03
C PHE A 50 -12.40 -14.45 -0.26
N PRO A 51 -12.90 -14.94 0.90
CA PRO A 51 -13.96 -14.28 1.66
C PRO A 51 -13.70 -12.79 1.94
N VAL A 52 -12.45 -12.41 2.23
CA VAL A 52 -12.02 -11.02 2.49
C VAL A 52 -12.28 -10.05 1.34
N TYR A 53 -12.38 -10.56 0.10
CA TYR A 53 -12.61 -9.74 -1.10
C TYR A 53 -14.07 -9.76 -1.59
N ARG A 54 -14.93 -10.63 -1.06
CA ARG A 54 -16.31 -10.79 -1.55
C ARG A 54 -17.15 -9.52 -1.41
N ASN A 55 -16.92 -8.75 -0.35
CA ASN A 55 -17.54 -7.44 -0.12
C ASN A 55 -17.11 -6.34 -1.11
N ARG A 56 -16.29 -6.67 -2.12
CA ARG A 56 -15.87 -5.83 -3.25
C ARG A 56 -16.44 -6.31 -4.59
N ILE A 57 -17.23 -7.37 -4.60
CA ILE A 57 -17.85 -7.91 -5.82
C ILE A 57 -19.21 -7.23 -6.04
N VAL A 58 -19.47 -6.81 -7.28
CA VAL A 58 -20.74 -6.23 -7.72
C VAL A 58 -21.35 -7.15 -8.77
N LEU A 59 -22.62 -7.53 -8.59
CA LEU A 59 -23.30 -8.46 -9.51
C LEU A 59 -24.07 -7.75 -10.61
N HIS A 60 -23.97 -8.25 -11.84
CA HIS A 60 -24.81 -7.79 -12.96
C HIS A 60 -26.14 -8.54 -13.06
N GLU A 61 -26.21 -9.77 -12.54
CA GLU A 61 -27.40 -10.65 -12.53
C GLU A 61 -27.42 -11.47 -11.22
N HIS A 62 -28.51 -12.19 -10.92
CA HIS A 62 -28.64 -13.07 -9.74
C HIS A 62 -28.44 -12.32 -8.40
N TYR A 63 -29.17 -11.22 -8.23
CA TYR A 63 -29.01 -10.28 -7.11
C TYR A 63 -29.32 -10.87 -5.73
N GLU A 64 -30.07 -11.97 -5.66
CA GLU A 64 -30.30 -12.74 -4.44
C GLU A 64 -28.99 -13.27 -3.81
N LEU A 65 -27.94 -13.47 -4.62
CA LEU A 65 -26.62 -13.90 -4.15
C LEU A 65 -25.88 -12.81 -3.36
N VAL A 66 -26.23 -11.53 -3.51
CA VAL A 66 -25.59 -10.42 -2.77
C VAL A 66 -25.74 -10.62 -1.28
N LYS A 67 -26.95 -10.91 -0.80
CA LYS A 67 -27.22 -11.16 0.61
C LYS A 67 -26.56 -12.45 1.08
N LYS A 68 -26.65 -13.52 0.27
CA LYS A 68 -26.10 -14.86 0.59
C LYS A 68 -24.58 -14.82 0.82
N TYR A 69 -23.85 -14.04 0.03
CA TYR A 69 -22.39 -13.97 0.07
C TYR A 69 -21.80 -12.67 0.61
N ARG A 70 -22.67 -11.76 1.09
CA ARG A 70 -22.29 -10.45 1.63
C ARG A 70 -21.44 -9.64 0.63
N LEU A 71 -21.92 -9.61 -0.61
CA LEU A 71 -21.25 -8.90 -1.70
C LEU A 71 -21.43 -7.39 -1.58
N HIS A 72 -20.70 -6.61 -2.38
CA HIS A 72 -20.75 -5.16 -2.31
C HIS A 72 -22.12 -4.59 -2.70
N GLY A 73 -22.70 -5.12 -3.78
CA GLY A 73 -23.96 -4.65 -4.30
C GLY A 73 -24.24 -5.10 -5.73
N ILE A 74 -25.04 -4.32 -6.45
CA ILE A 74 -25.55 -4.68 -7.77
C ILE A 74 -25.23 -3.63 -8.83
N HIS A 75 -25.28 -4.06 -10.09
CA HIS A 75 -25.12 -3.22 -11.25
C HIS A 75 -26.35 -3.31 -12.15
N LEU A 76 -26.97 -2.16 -12.41
CA LEU A 76 -28.16 -2.02 -13.24
C LEU A 76 -27.82 -1.44 -14.63
N LYS A 77 -28.75 -1.58 -15.57
CA LYS A 77 -28.76 -0.83 -16.83
C LYS A 77 -29.78 0.31 -16.72
N TYR A 78 -29.52 1.45 -17.36
CA TYR A 78 -30.40 2.62 -17.31
C TYR A 78 -31.91 2.34 -17.45
N PRO A 79 -32.39 1.51 -18.41
CA PRO A 79 -33.82 1.24 -18.57
C PRO A 79 -34.47 0.57 -17.35
N GLN A 80 -33.67 -0.06 -16.49
CA GLN A 80 -34.12 -0.86 -15.36
C GLN A 80 -34.13 -0.07 -14.04
N ALA A 81 -33.75 1.21 -14.05
CA ALA A 81 -33.57 2.01 -12.84
C ALA A 81 -34.83 2.08 -11.96
N ASN A 82 -36.03 2.03 -12.57
CA ASN A 82 -37.31 2.07 -11.87
C ASN A 82 -37.82 0.70 -11.39
N GLU A 83 -37.33 -0.41 -11.96
CA GLU A 83 -37.87 -1.76 -11.73
C GLU A 83 -37.29 -2.43 -10.47
N TYR A 84 -36.12 -1.96 -9.99
CA TYR A 84 -35.36 -2.61 -8.91
C TYR A 84 -35.28 -1.77 -7.62
N ILE A 85 -36.32 -0.97 -7.33
CA ILE A 85 -36.40 -0.09 -6.14
C ILE A 85 -36.07 -0.85 -4.84
N TYR A 86 -36.53 -2.09 -4.69
CA TYR A 86 -36.25 -2.93 -3.53
C TYR A 86 -34.75 -3.09 -3.25
N TYR A 87 -33.93 -3.28 -4.28
CA TYR A 87 -32.48 -3.44 -4.13
C TYR A 87 -31.76 -2.11 -3.94
N ILE A 88 -32.26 -1.04 -4.57
CA ILE A 88 -31.71 0.32 -4.47
C ILE A 88 -31.69 0.80 -3.01
N GLN A 89 -32.69 0.41 -2.22
CA GLN A 89 -32.77 0.78 -0.80
C GLN A 89 -31.86 -0.05 0.11
N GLN A 90 -31.36 -1.20 -0.34
CA GLN A 90 -30.65 -2.17 0.51
C GLN A 90 -29.15 -2.28 0.23
N TYR A 91 -28.71 -1.98 -0.99
CA TYR A 91 -27.35 -2.25 -1.43
C TYR A 91 -26.72 -1.06 -2.14
N ALA A 92 -25.39 -1.07 -2.26
CA ALA A 92 -24.72 -0.15 -3.17
C ALA A 92 -25.11 -0.47 -4.61
N VAL A 93 -25.68 0.50 -5.32
CA VAL A 93 -26.11 0.34 -6.71
C VAL A 93 -25.21 1.14 -7.63
N SER A 94 -24.71 0.48 -8.65
CA SER A 94 -24.06 1.12 -9.80
C SER A 94 -24.92 0.95 -11.04
N ILE A 95 -24.76 1.82 -12.04
CA ILE A 95 -25.61 1.79 -13.23
C ILE A 95 -24.84 2.14 -14.50
N SER A 96 -25.15 1.47 -15.61
CA SER A 96 -24.62 1.82 -16.93
C SER A 96 -25.50 2.84 -17.64
N CYS A 97 -24.89 3.97 -18.01
CA CYS A 97 -25.45 5.03 -18.85
C CYS A 97 -24.62 5.19 -20.14
N HIS A 98 -25.25 5.70 -21.18
CA HIS A 98 -24.66 5.96 -22.49
C HIS A 98 -24.63 7.44 -22.86
N ARG A 99 -25.29 8.30 -22.06
CA ARG A 99 -25.32 9.76 -22.20
C ARG A 99 -25.24 10.42 -20.84
N VAL A 100 -24.69 11.63 -20.78
CA VAL A 100 -24.64 12.41 -19.53
C VAL A 100 -26.06 12.77 -19.05
N ASP A 101 -26.97 13.05 -19.98
CA ASP A 101 -28.38 13.35 -19.65
C ASP A 101 -29.09 12.20 -18.93
N GLU A 102 -28.74 10.94 -19.25
CA GLU A 102 -29.28 9.77 -18.55
C GLU A 102 -28.87 9.78 -17.07
N ILE A 103 -27.64 10.19 -16.77
CA ILE A 103 -27.16 10.30 -15.38
C ILE A 103 -27.98 11.36 -14.62
N ARG A 104 -28.27 12.49 -15.26
CA ARG A 104 -29.08 13.58 -14.66
C ARG A 104 -30.53 13.18 -14.39
N GLN A 105 -31.06 12.24 -15.17
CA GLN A 105 -32.44 11.76 -15.09
C GLN A 105 -32.60 10.54 -14.17
N LEU A 106 -31.54 10.07 -13.51
CA LEU A 106 -31.63 8.91 -12.64
C LEU A 106 -32.58 9.19 -11.46
N PRO A 107 -33.46 8.23 -11.11
CA PRO A 107 -34.45 8.40 -10.04
C PRO A 107 -33.84 8.28 -8.64
N PHE A 108 -32.53 8.02 -8.53
CA PHE A 108 -31.78 7.91 -7.28
C PHE A 108 -30.32 8.28 -7.53
N ARG A 109 -29.57 8.55 -6.45
CA ARG A 109 -28.12 8.78 -6.50
C ARG A 109 -27.37 7.44 -6.41
N PRO A 110 -26.76 6.93 -7.50
CA PRO A 110 -26.01 5.68 -7.45
C PRO A 110 -24.68 5.85 -6.72
N ALA A 111 -24.10 4.74 -6.27
CA ALA A 111 -22.74 4.71 -5.74
C ALA A 111 -21.72 5.13 -6.80
N TYR A 112 -21.96 4.77 -8.07
CA TYR A 112 -21.25 5.27 -9.26
C TYR A 112 -21.97 4.86 -10.55
N CYS A 113 -21.73 5.62 -11.61
CA CYS A 113 -22.22 5.35 -12.97
C CYS A 113 -21.08 4.90 -13.88
N PHE A 114 -21.35 3.93 -14.76
CA PHE A 114 -20.53 3.70 -15.94
C PHE A 114 -21.03 4.59 -17.07
N LEU A 115 -20.14 5.32 -17.72
CA LEU A 115 -20.44 6.02 -18.96
C LEU A 115 -19.67 5.34 -20.10
N SER A 116 -20.38 4.89 -21.14
CA SER A 116 -19.78 4.08 -22.20
C SER A 116 -20.48 4.17 -23.57
N PRO A 117 -19.78 3.87 -24.68
CA PRO A 117 -18.32 3.78 -24.80
C PRO A 117 -17.66 5.15 -24.84
N ILE A 118 -16.60 5.34 -24.04
CA ILE A 118 -15.78 6.55 -24.05
C ILE A 118 -14.79 6.58 -25.23
N PHE A 119 -14.21 5.43 -25.58
CA PHE A 119 -13.31 5.29 -26.72
C PHE A 119 -13.75 4.11 -27.60
N ASP A 120 -13.23 4.08 -28.83
CA ASP A 120 -13.45 2.99 -29.79
C ASP A 120 -13.07 1.63 -29.19
N SER A 121 -13.83 0.59 -29.52
CA SER A 121 -13.55 -0.75 -29.01
C SER A 121 -12.24 -1.31 -29.53
N ILE A 122 -11.46 -1.89 -28.62
CA ILE A 122 -10.21 -2.59 -28.92
C ILE A 122 -10.49 -3.91 -29.69
N SER A 123 -11.66 -4.53 -29.50
CA SER A 123 -11.93 -5.90 -29.96
C SER A 123 -13.20 -6.09 -30.80
N LYS A 124 -14.09 -5.10 -30.87
CA LYS A 124 -15.32 -5.18 -31.68
C LYS A 124 -15.22 -4.25 -32.87
N THR A 125 -14.97 -4.81 -34.05
CA THR A 125 -15.04 -4.10 -35.34
C THR A 125 -16.43 -3.48 -35.51
N GLY A 126 -16.49 -2.15 -35.61
CA GLY A 126 -17.73 -1.36 -35.77
C GLY A 126 -18.29 -0.71 -34.49
N TYR A 127 -17.73 -0.98 -33.31
CA TYR A 127 -18.16 -0.33 -32.06
C TYR A 127 -17.39 0.98 -31.82
N ARG A 128 -17.90 2.07 -32.39
CA ARG A 128 -17.31 3.42 -32.29
C ARG A 128 -17.70 4.12 -30.98
N SER A 129 -16.81 4.99 -30.52
CA SER A 129 -17.04 5.94 -29.43
C SER A 129 -18.34 6.70 -29.70
N ARG A 130 -19.14 6.91 -28.64
CA ARG A 130 -20.32 7.78 -28.71
C ARG A 130 -19.97 9.25 -28.46
N PHE A 131 -18.70 9.53 -28.17
CA PHE A 131 -18.18 10.84 -27.82
C PHE A 131 -17.11 11.25 -28.84
N GLY A 132 -17.33 12.37 -29.54
CA GLY A 132 -16.31 13.00 -30.38
C GLY A 132 -15.25 13.75 -29.55
N GLN A 133 -15.66 14.29 -28.41
CA GLN A 133 -14.81 14.82 -27.34
C GLN A 133 -15.31 14.27 -26.01
N LEU A 134 -14.42 14.13 -25.03
CA LEU A 134 -14.79 13.67 -23.70
C LEU A 134 -15.84 14.60 -23.06
N PRO A 135 -16.85 14.06 -22.35
CA PRO A 135 -17.92 14.86 -21.78
C PRO A 135 -17.43 15.72 -20.62
N ASP A 136 -18.06 16.88 -20.43
CA ASP A 136 -17.96 17.64 -19.18
C ASP A 136 -18.84 16.97 -18.11
N LEU A 137 -18.24 16.73 -16.95
CA LEU A 137 -18.85 16.04 -15.81
C LEU A 137 -18.91 16.94 -14.56
N SER A 138 -18.56 18.23 -14.70
CA SER A 138 -18.45 19.17 -13.57
C SER A 138 -19.75 19.37 -12.80
N ASP A 139 -20.91 19.21 -13.45
CA ASP A 139 -22.25 19.37 -12.89
C ASP A 139 -22.89 18.07 -12.39
N ILE A 140 -22.17 16.94 -12.45
CA ILE A 140 -22.71 15.62 -12.14
C ILE A 140 -22.53 15.28 -10.65
N ASP A 141 -23.64 15.15 -9.93
CA ASP A 141 -23.66 14.81 -8.48
C ASP A 141 -23.51 13.31 -8.19
N CYS A 142 -22.73 12.58 -8.98
CA CYS A 142 -22.36 11.20 -8.65
C CYS A 142 -21.02 10.80 -9.28
N PRO A 143 -20.29 9.85 -8.66
CA PRO A 143 -19.08 9.29 -9.26
C PRO A 143 -19.32 8.72 -10.67
N VAL A 144 -18.60 9.22 -11.68
CA VAL A 144 -18.66 8.68 -13.05
C VAL A 144 -17.38 7.92 -13.36
N ILE A 145 -17.53 6.71 -13.88
CA ILE A 145 -16.46 5.78 -14.25
C ILE A 145 -16.49 5.61 -15.77
N ALA A 146 -15.38 5.89 -16.42
CA ALA A 146 -15.23 5.70 -17.85
C ALA A 146 -15.20 4.20 -18.18
N LEU A 147 -15.91 3.79 -19.23
CA LEU A 147 -15.90 2.42 -19.74
C LEU A 147 -15.88 2.41 -21.27
N GLY A 148 -15.09 1.49 -21.84
CA GLY A 148 -15.01 1.24 -23.28
C GLY A 148 -13.75 1.82 -23.92
N GLY A 149 -12.96 0.94 -24.56
CA GLY A 149 -11.77 1.32 -25.33
C GLY A 149 -10.57 1.82 -24.52
N LEU A 150 -10.51 1.48 -23.23
CA LEU A 150 -9.53 1.99 -22.27
C LEU A 150 -8.21 1.21 -22.29
N GLU A 151 -7.12 1.97 -22.30
CA GLU A 151 -5.72 1.54 -22.26
C GLU A 151 -4.93 2.48 -21.33
N PRO A 152 -3.71 2.11 -20.88
CA PRO A 152 -2.93 2.91 -19.92
C PRO A 152 -2.72 4.39 -20.34
N ASP A 153 -2.48 4.65 -21.62
CA ASP A 153 -2.29 5.98 -22.21
C ASP A 153 -3.54 6.87 -22.15
N LYS A 154 -4.73 6.26 -22.15
CA LYS A 154 -6.03 6.96 -22.09
C LYS A 154 -6.48 7.29 -20.67
N THR A 155 -5.84 6.73 -19.64
CA THR A 155 -6.25 6.92 -18.24
C THR A 155 -6.13 8.37 -17.78
N GLY A 156 -5.10 9.08 -18.24
CA GLY A 156 -4.91 10.51 -17.98
C GLY A 156 -6.01 11.37 -18.61
N LEU A 157 -6.41 11.06 -19.85
CA LEU A 157 -7.50 11.75 -20.54
C LEU A 157 -8.83 11.64 -19.75
N CYS A 158 -9.15 10.45 -19.24
CA CYS A 158 -10.34 10.27 -18.41
C CYS A 158 -10.28 11.11 -17.13
N ARG A 159 -9.15 11.08 -16.43
CA ARG A 159 -8.99 11.88 -15.20
C ARG A 159 -9.19 13.37 -15.47
N ARG A 160 -8.63 13.87 -16.57
CA ARG A 160 -8.79 15.27 -17.02
C ARG A 160 -10.23 15.66 -17.31
N ALA A 161 -11.03 14.73 -17.83
CA ALA A 161 -12.45 14.95 -18.11
C ALA A 161 -13.34 14.79 -16.86
N GLY A 162 -12.77 14.62 -15.66
CA GLY A 162 -13.52 14.53 -14.41
C GLY A 162 -14.04 13.13 -14.07
N PHE A 163 -13.60 12.09 -14.79
CA PHE A 163 -13.93 10.72 -14.39
C PHE A 163 -13.21 10.35 -13.09
N GLU A 164 -13.96 9.80 -12.13
CA GLU A 164 -13.42 9.36 -10.84
C GLU A 164 -12.69 8.00 -10.96
N GLY A 165 -12.99 7.26 -12.03
CA GLY A 165 -12.45 5.94 -12.27
C GLY A 165 -12.52 5.49 -13.73
N ILE A 166 -11.92 4.33 -13.96
CA ILE A 166 -12.05 3.55 -15.19
C ILE A 166 -12.55 2.15 -14.88
N ALA A 167 -13.33 1.59 -15.79
CA ALA A 167 -13.72 0.18 -15.79
C ALA A 167 -13.11 -0.52 -17.01
N VAL A 168 -12.44 -1.64 -16.79
CA VAL A 168 -11.73 -2.38 -17.84
C VAL A 168 -12.24 -3.82 -17.96
N LEU A 169 -12.24 -4.31 -19.20
CA LEU A 169 -12.65 -5.66 -19.57
C LEU A 169 -11.71 -6.19 -20.67
N GLY A 170 -11.87 -5.71 -21.90
CA GLY A 170 -11.15 -6.22 -23.07
C GLY A 170 -9.63 -6.10 -22.94
N TYR A 171 -9.14 -4.95 -22.43
CA TYR A 171 -7.70 -4.76 -22.20
C TYR A 171 -7.09 -5.87 -21.33
N LEU A 172 -7.83 -6.31 -20.30
CA LEU A 172 -7.39 -7.34 -19.36
C LEU A 172 -7.59 -8.75 -19.93
N TRP A 173 -8.81 -9.07 -20.36
CA TRP A 173 -9.21 -10.46 -20.67
C TRP A 173 -8.90 -10.91 -22.09
N ASN A 174 -8.50 -10.03 -23.00
CA ASN A 174 -8.03 -10.45 -24.33
C ASN A 174 -6.71 -11.25 -24.23
N ASN A 175 -5.94 -11.08 -23.15
CA ASN A 175 -4.74 -11.87 -22.85
C ASN A 175 -4.71 -12.20 -21.35
N PRO A 176 -5.46 -13.22 -20.90
CA PRO A 176 -5.62 -13.53 -19.47
C PRO A 176 -4.31 -13.85 -18.75
N ASP A 177 -3.34 -14.45 -19.43
CA ASP A 177 -2.03 -14.79 -18.86
C ASP A 177 -1.24 -13.54 -18.43
N GLU A 178 -1.49 -12.40 -19.07
CA GLU A 178 -0.89 -11.10 -18.76
C GLU A 178 -1.80 -10.22 -17.88
N ALA A 179 -2.95 -10.71 -17.41
CA ALA A 179 -3.95 -9.88 -16.76
C ALA A 179 -3.38 -9.10 -15.55
N ILE A 180 -2.54 -9.74 -14.74
CA ILE A 180 -1.94 -9.08 -13.56
C ILE A 180 -0.99 -7.97 -13.98
N GLU A 181 -0.11 -8.22 -14.94
CA GLU A 181 0.83 -7.23 -15.46
C GLU A 181 0.10 -6.05 -16.09
N ARG A 182 -0.91 -6.33 -16.91
CA ARG A 182 -1.78 -5.33 -17.54
C ARG A 182 -2.51 -4.49 -16.51
N TYR A 183 -3.03 -5.10 -15.44
CA TYR A 183 -3.64 -4.36 -14.34
C TYR A 183 -2.64 -3.46 -13.60
N ILE A 184 -1.42 -3.96 -13.34
CA ILE A 184 -0.35 -3.16 -12.74
C ILE A 184 -0.04 -1.96 -13.65
N ARG A 185 0.13 -2.18 -14.95
CA ARG A 185 0.40 -1.11 -15.92
C ARG A 185 -0.71 -0.06 -15.99
N LEU A 186 -1.97 -0.44 -15.81
CA LEU A 186 -3.10 0.51 -15.75
C LEU A 186 -3.06 1.41 -14.51
N LYS A 187 -2.57 0.91 -13.38
CA LYS A 187 -2.53 1.68 -12.12
C LYS A 187 -1.25 2.49 -11.94
N THR A 188 -0.15 2.08 -12.56
CA THR A 188 1.16 2.72 -12.39
C THR A 188 1.18 4.06 -13.13
N PRO A 189 1.27 5.20 -12.41
CA PRO A 189 1.39 6.51 -13.06
C PRO A 189 2.81 6.73 -13.58
N PHE A 190 2.94 7.57 -14.61
CA PHE A 190 4.23 8.08 -15.06
C PHE A 190 4.56 9.36 -14.28
N VAL A 191 5.77 9.42 -13.74
CA VAL A 191 6.32 10.60 -13.06
C VAL A 191 7.67 10.97 -13.66
N LEU A 192 7.99 12.26 -13.69
CA LEU A 192 9.20 12.78 -14.34
C LEU A 192 10.16 13.38 -13.30
N SER A 193 11.44 13.01 -13.34
CA SER A 193 12.52 13.69 -12.64
C SER A 193 13.37 14.47 -13.64
N ILE A 194 13.55 15.77 -13.37
CA ILE A 194 14.49 16.64 -14.07
C ILE A 194 15.60 16.98 -13.07
N ALA A 195 16.74 16.29 -13.16
CA ALA A 195 17.81 16.41 -12.18
C ALA A 195 19.18 16.05 -12.77
N GLY A 196 20.23 16.24 -11.97
CA GLY A 196 21.57 15.78 -12.33
C GLY A 196 21.69 14.26 -12.34
N PHE A 197 22.53 13.74 -13.23
CA PHE A 197 22.98 12.35 -13.23
C PHE A 197 24.16 12.20 -12.26
N ASP A 198 23.91 11.51 -11.14
CA ASP A 198 24.92 11.04 -10.20
C ASP A 198 25.33 9.60 -10.61
N PRO A 199 26.60 9.35 -10.96
CA PRO A 199 27.04 8.04 -11.44
C PRO A 199 27.02 6.97 -10.34
N SER A 200 27.03 7.33 -9.05
CA SER A 200 26.79 6.37 -7.96
C SER A 200 25.32 5.94 -7.85
N SER A 201 24.42 6.73 -8.45
CA SER A 201 22.97 6.60 -8.31
C SER A 201 22.50 6.62 -6.84
N GLY A 202 23.25 7.29 -5.96
CA GLY A 202 22.87 7.57 -4.58
C GLY A 202 22.01 8.84 -4.46
N ALA A 203 22.16 9.79 -5.38
CA ALA A 203 21.29 10.95 -5.56
C ALA A 203 20.86 11.12 -7.04
N GLY A 204 20.32 12.29 -7.38
CA GLY A 204 19.97 12.68 -8.75
C GLY A 204 18.90 11.78 -9.40
N ILE A 205 18.90 11.75 -10.73
CA ILE A 205 17.95 10.95 -11.53
C ILE A 205 17.98 9.48 -11.10
N GLY A 206 19.17 8.92 -10.86
CA GLY A 206 19.31 7.52 -10.47
C GLY A 206 18.55 7.17 -9.18
N ALA A 207 18.71 7.97 -8.13
CA ALA A 207 17.97 7.78 -6.88
C ALA A 207 16.46 8.03 -7.05
N ASP A 208 16.09 9.02 -7.85
CA ASP A 208 14.69 9.36 -8.13
C ASP A 208 13.97 8.19 -8.81
N LEU A 209 14.53 7.65 -9.90
CA LEU A 209 13.95 6.53 -10.63
C LEU A 209 13.84 5.26 -9.75
N LYS A 210 14.89 4.93 -8.98
CA LYS A 210 14.84 3.81 -8.02
C LYS A 210 13.74 3.98 -6.99
N THR A 211 13.52 5.22 -6.52
CA THR A 211 12.46 5.54 -5.56
C THR A 211 11.08 5.39 -6.19
N PHE A 212 10.87 5.91 -7.41
CA PHE A 212 9.59 5.81 -8.10
C PHE A 212 9.15 4.35 -8.28
N GLU A 213 10.05 3.51 -8.79
CA GLU A 213 9.80 2.08 -8.99
C GLU A 213 9.48 1.38 -7.66
N ALA A 214 10.27 1.65 -6.61
CA ALA A 214 10.06 1.04 -5.30
C ALA A 214 8.76 1.49 -4.61
N THR A 215 8.19 2.62 -5.02
CA THR A 215 7.00 3.22 -4.39
C THR A 215 5.74 3.11 -5.25
N GLY A 216 5.82 2.58 -6.47
CA GLY A 216 4.66 2.24 -7.29
C GLY A 216 4.38 3.16 -8.49
N SER A 217 5.35 3.95 -8.93
CA SER A 217 5.27 4.79 -10.14
C SER A 217 6.35 4.41 -11.15
N TYR A 218 6.08 4.63 -12.43
CA TYR A 218 7.09 4.48 -13.48
C TYR A 218 7.86 5.78 -13.62
N GLY A 219 9.17 5.72 -13.44
CA GLY A 219 10.05 6.88 -13.49
C GLY A 219 10.50 7.23 -14.91
N LEU A 220 10.40 8.51 -15.27
CA LEU A 220 11.01 9.10 -16.47
C LEU A 220 12.09 10.10 -16.02
N GLY A 221 13.20 10.18 -16.76
CA GLY A 221 14.35 11.02 -16.39
C GLY A 221 14.74 12.00 -17.48
N VAL A 222 15.02 13.24 -17.11
CA VAL A 222 15.60 14.30 -17.94
C VAL A 222 16.88 14.78 -17.26
N CYS A 223 18.01 14.65 -17.96
CA CYS A 223 19.29 15.05 -17.44
C CYS A 223 19.46 16.57 -17.57
N SER A 224 19.67 17.24 -16.44
CA SER A 224 20.00 18.68 -16.36
C SER A 224 21.49 18.93 -16.12
N ALA A 225 22.21 17.92 -15.64
CA ALA A 225 23.65 18.00 -15.41
C ALA A 225 24.28 16.60 -15.36
N LEU A 226 25.49 16.43 -15.88
CA LEU A 226 26.34 15.28 -15.58
C LEU A 226 27.25 15.67 -14.41
N THR A 227 27.22 14.91 -13.32
CA THR A 227 28.08 15.18 -12.17
C THR A 227 29.23 14.18 -12.12
N PHE A 228 30.41 14.66 -11.75
CA PHE A 228 31.58 13.83 -11.48
C PHE A 228 31.68 13.69 -9.97
N GLN A 229 30.99 12.68 -9.42
CA GLN A 229 30.90 12.47 -7.98
C GLN A 229 30.70 10.98 -7.64
N ASN A 230 30.84 10.65 -6.37
CA ASN A 230 30.35 9.43 -5.73
C ASN A 230 29.65 9.83 -4.40
N GLU A 231 29.40 8.89 -3.49
CA GLU A 231 28.71 9.17 -2.22
C GLU A 231 29.47 10.10 -1.25
N ASP A 232 30.79 10.26 -1.40
CA ASP A 232 31.66 10.98 -0.46
C ASP A 232 32.50 12.10 -1.10
N THR A 233 32.59 12.14 -2.43
CA THR A 233 33.48 13.04 -3.19
C THR A 233 32.74 13.68 -4.36
N PHE A 234 32.97 14.97 -4.58
CA PHE A 234 32.45 15.71 -5.73
C PHE A 234 33.59 16.49 -6.40
N THR A 235 33.86 16.23 -7.69
CA THR A 235 35.00 16.82 -8.42
C THR A 235 34.59 17.77 -9.54
N GLY A 236 33.34 17.73 -9.99
CA GLY A 236 32.86 18.68 -10.99
C GLY A 236 31.45 18.41 -11.51
N VAL A 237 31.00 19.31 -12.38
CA VAL A 237 29.70 19.26 -13.05
C VAL A 237 29.84 19.74 -14.48
N HIS A 238 29.12 19.08 -15.38
CA HIS A 238 28.89 19.51 -16.74
C HIS A 238 27.39 19.77 -16.90
N TRP A 239 26.99 21.03 -17.07
CA TRP A 239 25.59 21.42 -17.21
C TRP A 239 25.04 21.03 -18.58
N THR A 240 23.85 20.43 -18.61
CA THR A 240 23.17 20.13 -19.86
C THR A 240 22.61 21.42 -20.44
N ALA A 241 22.91 21.70 -21.72
CA ALA A 241 22.41 22.87 -22.39
C ALA A 241 20.87 22.90 -22.39
N TRP A 242 20.29 24.10 -22.26
CA TRP A 242 18.84 24.30 -22.24
C TRP A 242 18.12 23.56 -23.39
N GLU A 243 18.63 23.68 -24.62
CA GLU A 243 17.98 23.07 -25.79
C GLU A 243 17.92 21.55 -25.70
N ASP A 244 18.86 20.90 -25.01
CA ASP A 244 18.86 19.46 -24.82
C ASP A 244 17.97 19.03 -23.64
N ILE A 245 17.84 19.86 -22.60
CA ILE A 245 16.80 19.67 -21.57
C ILE A 245 15.42 19.72 -22.22
N LYS A 246 15.18 20.72 -23.08
CA LYS A 246 13.92 20.89 -23.80
C LYS A 246 13.60 19.69 -24.70
N LYS A 247 14.54 19.25 -25.55
CA LYS A 247 14.35 18.08 -26.44
C LYS A 247 14.00 16.80 -25.68
N GLN A 248 14.65 16.56 -24.53
CA GLN A 248 14.32 15.40 -23.68
C GLN A 248 12.89 15.51 -23.15
N CYS A 249 12.47 16.69 -22.67
CA CYS A 249 11.11 16.93 -22.22
C CYS A 249 10.08 16.76 -23.35
N ASP A 250 10.34 17.32 -24.55
CA ASP A 250 9.47 17.22 -25.72
C ASP A 250 9.11 15.74 -26.01
N LEU A 251 10.13 14.88 -26.13
CA LEU A 251 9.95 13.46 -26.45
C LEU A 251 9.14 12.70 -25.39
N LEU A 252 9.38 13.00 -24.11
CA LEU A 252 8.72 12.31 -23.00
C LEU A 252 7.29 12.79 -22.81
N LEU A 253 7.05 14.10 -22.81
CA LEU A 253 5.73 14.69 -22.62
C LEU A 253 4.80 14.46 -23.82
N GLN A 254 5.35 14.30 -25.04
CA GLN A 254 4.56 13.91 -26.20
C GLN A 254 4.02 12.47 -26.09
N LYS A 255 4.79 11.57 -25.48
CA LYS A 255 4.46 10.13 -25.44
C LYS A 255 3.74 9.71 -24.16
N TYR A 256 4.11 10.28 -23.03
CA TYR A 256 3.67 9.84 -21.72
C TYR A 256 2.82 10.90 -21.03
N ASN A 257 1.77 10.43 -20.36
CA ASN A 257 0.92 11.29 -19.56
C ASN A 257 1.56 11.57 -18.18
N VAL A 258 2.30 12.66 -18.09
CA VAL A 258 2.91 13.14 -16.84
C VAL A 258 2.04 14.24 -16.25
N GLU A 259 1.61 14.06 -15.00
CA GLU A 259 0.86 15.09 -14.24
C GLU A 259 1.68 15.66 -13.08
N PHE A 260 2.64 14.88 -12.60
CA PHE A 260 3.50 15.20 -11.47
C PHE A 260 4.95 15.05 -11.91
N LEU A 261 5.74 16.10 -11.68
CA LEU A 261 7.17 16.07 -11.95
C LEU A 261 7.95 16.72 -10.81
N LYS A 262 9.21 16.31 -10.69
CA LYS A 262 10.18 16.86 -9.74
C LYS A 262 11.32 17.53 -10.50
N ILE A 263 11.75 18.67 -10.01
CA ILE A 263 12.99 19.35 -10.41
C ILE A 263 13.96 19.28 -9.24
N GLY A 264 15.14 18.70 -9.46
CA GLY A 264 16.24 18.62 -8.50
C GLY A 264 17.35 19.62 -8.84
N LEU A 265 18.59 19.12 -8.92
CA LEU A 265 19.74 19.92 -9.32
C LEU A 265 19.52 20.56 -10.70
N ILE A 266 19.74 21.87 -10.80
CA ILE A 266 19.60 22.68 -12.01
C ILE A 266 20.62 23.83 -11.96
N GLU A 267 21.06 24.32 -13.12
CA GLU A 267 22.21 25.24 -13.22
C GLU A 267 21.99 26.58 -12.49
N SER A 268 20.84 27.20 -12.66
CA SER A 268 20.57 28.55 -12.16
C SER A 268 19.07 28.80 -11.98
N PHE A 269 18.73 29.87 -11.25
CA PHE A 269 17.35 30.34 -11.19
C PHE A 269 16.83 30.78 -12.56
N GLU A 270 17.70 31.26 -13.45
CA GLU A 270 17.32 31.60 -14.82
C GLU A 270 16.88 30.38 -15.62
N ILE A 271 17.64 29.29 -15.57
CA ILE A 271 17.27 28.05 -16.27
C ILE A 271 16.03 27.43 -15.63
N LEU A 272 15.89 27.49 -14.31
CA LEU A 272 14.68 27.03 -13.61
C LEU A 272 13.44 27.86 -14.02
N ASP A 273 13.54 29.19 -14.03
CA ASP A 273 12.49 30.12 -14.45
C ASP A 273 12.03 29.81 -15.88
N ARG A 274 12.99 29.64 -16.81
CA ARG A 274 12.73 29.27 -18.20
C ARG A 274 12.10 27.87 -18.34
N LEU A 275 12.53 26.90 -17.52
CA LEU A 275 11.98 25.55 -17.51
C LEU A 275 10.53 25.53 -17.05
N LEU A 276 10.20 26.29 -16.00
CA LEU A 276 8.83 26.39 -15.49
C LEU A 276 7.89 27.02 -16.51
N ASP A 277 8.29 28.10 -17.17
CA ASP A 277 7.50 28.71 -18.27
C ASP A 277 7.21 27.70 -19.37
N TYR A 278 8.26 27.04 -19.87
CA TYR A 278 8.12 26.04 -20.91
C TYR A 278 7.19 24.89 -20.51
N LEU A 279 7.36 24.32 -19.31
CA LEU A 279 6.54 23.19 -18.83
C LEU A 279 5.06 23.59 -18.70
N LEU A 280 4.78 24.75 -18.10
CA LEU A 280 3.41 25.20 -17.86
C LEU A 280 2.73 25.71 -19.14
N ASP A 281 3.48 26.16 -20.14
CA ASP A 281 2.96 26.41 -21.49
C ASP A 281 2.51 25.12 -22.18
N GLN A 282 3.16 23.98 -21.90
CA GLN A 282 2.70 22.67 -22.40
C GLN A 282 1.43 22.20 -21.70
N ASP A 283 1.40 22.25 -20.36
CA ASP A 283 0.21 21.91 -19.57
C ASP A 283 0.21 22.65 -18.22
N LYS A 284 -0.69 23.63 -18.08
CA LYS A 284 -0.86 24.46 -16.88
C LYS A 284 -1.25 23.67 -15.62
N ARG A 285 -1.63 22.40 -15.75
CA ARG A 285 -2.04 21.56 -14.61
C ARG A 285 -0.88 20.82 -13.96
N LEU A 286 0.30 20.81 -14.59
CA LEU A 286 1.47 20.12 -14.08
C LEU A 286 1.72 20.53 -12.62
N LYS A 287 1.85 19.53 -11.75
CA LYS A 287 2.21 19.72 -10.36
C LYS A 287 3.71 19.53 -10.22
N ILE A 288 4.41 20.65 -10.12
CA ILE A 288 5.87 20.72 -10.11
C ILE A 288 6.35 20.75 -8.66
N ILE A 289 7.14 19.75 -8.27
CA ILE A 289 7.86 19.74 -7.00
C ILE A 289 9.28 20.21 -7.26
N TRP A 290 9.75 21.19 -6.50
CA TRP A 290 11.14 21.62 -6.58
C TRP A 290 11.88 21.27 -5.29
N ASP A 291 12.91 20.44 -5.44
CA ASP A 291 13.86 20.12 -4.37
C ASP A 291 15.09 21.02 -4.55
N PRO A 292 15.22 22.10 -3.76
CA PRO A 292 16.18 23.16 -4.03
C PRO A 292 17.59 22.71 -3.64
N ILE A 293 18.27 21.94 -4.49
CA ILE A 293 19.66 21.49 -4.28
C ILE A 293 20.63 22.65 -4.52
N LEU A 294 20.72 23.56 -3.55
CA LEU A 294 21.57 24.76 -3.67
C LEU A 294 23.05 24.49 -3.40
N LYS A 295 23.36 23.36 -2.73
CA LYS A 295 24.71 22.95 -2.36
C LYS A 295 24.81 21.42 -2.38
N ALA A 296 25.93 20.87 -2.85
CA ALA A 296 26.22 19.45 -2.75
C ALA A 296 26.49 19.06 -1.29
N SER A 297 26.15 17.82 -0.91
CA SER A 297 26.51 17.23 0.39
C SER A 297 28.02 17.30 0.64
N ALA A 298 28.82 17.21 -0.42
CA ALA A 298 30.29 17.32 -0.39
C ALA A 298 30.83 18.77 -0.33
N GLY A 299 29.97 19.80 -0.23
CA GLY A 299 30.39 21.17 0.05
C GLY A 299 30.30 22.17 -1.12
N PHE A 300 30.09 21.71 -2.36
CA PHE A 300 30.09 22.56 -3.55
C PHE A 300 28.82 23.43 -3.66
N SER A 301 28.95 24.74 -3.82
CA SER A 301 27.79 25.65 -4.00
C SER A 301 27.46 25.81 -5.48
N PHE A 302 26.22 25.47 -5.87
CA PHE A 302 25.80 25.51 -7.28
C PHE A 302 25.30 26.89 -7.69
N HIS A 303 24.64 27.60 -6.79
CA HIS A 303 24.06 28.92 -7.07
C HIS A 303 24.84 30.03 -6.35
N ARG A 304 25.05 31.15 -7.06
CA ARG A 304 25.45 32.43 -6.47
C ARG A 304 24.21 33.32 -6.46
N TYR A 305 23.85 33.85 -5.30
CA TYR A 305 22.62 34.62 -5.12
C TYR A 305 22.86 36.08 -5.55
N THR A 306 22.12 36.55 -6.54
CA THR A 306 22.14 37.94 -7.05
C THR A 306 20.84 38.69 -6.69
N PRO A 307 20.81 40.04 -6.72
CA PRO A 307 19.57 40.79 -6.53
C PRO A 307 18.48 40.42 -7.56
N GLU A 308 18.85 40.16 -8.82
CA GLU A 308 17.91 39.70 -9.84
C GLU A 308 17.27 38.35 -9.50
N ASP A 309 17.97 37.49 -8.74
CA ASP A 309 17.46 36.19 -8.33
C ASP A 309 16.31 36.28 -7.32
N GLN A 310 16.21 37.37 -6.54
CA GLN A 310 15.07 37.56 -5.62
C GLN A 310 13.76 37.70 -6.39
N GLU A 311 13.77 38.46 -7.49
CA GLU A 311 12.57 38.66 -8.29
C GLU A 311 12.24 37.42 -9.13
N ARG A 312 13.27 36.71 -9.63
CA ARG A 312 13.09 35.37 -10.24
C ARG A 312 12.49 34.38 -9.26
N LEU A 313 12.96 34.37 -8.01
CA LEU A 313 12.50 33.45 -6.97
C LEU A 313 11.00 33.63 -6.72
N LYS A 314 10.48 34.86 -6.60
CA LYS A 314 9.03 35.09 -6.48
C LYS A 314 8.25 34.44 -7.61
N ARG A 315 8.64 34.70 -8.87
CA ARG A 315 8.00 34.10 -10.05
C ARG A 315 8.09 32.57 -10.05
N ILE A 316 9.22 32.02 -9.59
CA ILE A 316 9.39 30.56 -9.45
C ILE A 316 8.40 30.01 -8.42
N LEU A 317 8.28 30.66 -7.26
CA LEU A 317 7.38 30.25 -6.19
C LEU A 317 5.91 30.25 -6.62
N ASP A 318 5.49 31.20 -7.48
CA ASP A 318 4.14 31.27 -8.05
C ASP A 318 3.78 30.08 -8.97
N ARG A 319 4.78 29.34 -9.46
CA ARG A 319 4.63 28.28 -10.48
C ARG A 319 4.92 26.88 -9.96
N VAL A 320 5.45 26.74 -8.75
CA VAL A 320 5.73 25.44 -8.13
C VAL A 320 4.60 25.04 -7.17
N TYR A 321 4.27 23.75 -7.17
CA TYR A 321 3.23 23.21 -6.29
C TYR A 321 3.75 22.95 -4.88
N LEU A 322 4.99 22.48 -4.76
CA LEU A 322 5.65 22.15 -3.50
C LEU A 322 7.15 22.44 -3.62
N ILE A 323 7.74 23.03 -2.59
CA ILE A 323 9.19 23.03 -2.40
C ILE A 323 9.59 22.19 -1.19
N THR A 324 10.74 21.54 -1.25
CA THR A 324 11.23 20.65 -0.17
C THR A 324 12.58 21.08 0.41
N PRO A 325 12.75 22.30 0.95
CA PRO A 325 14.04 22.78 1.45
C PRO A 325 14.47 22.11 2.76
N ASN A 326 15.78 21.87 2.92
CA ASN A 326 16.39 21.67 4.24
C ASN A 326 16.58 23.02 4.94
N THR A 327 17.03 23.03 6.18
CA THR A 327 17.23 24.28 6.95
C THR A 327 18.16 25.28 6.27
N ASP A 328 19.29 24.84 5.71
CA ASP A 328 20.23 25.74 5.03
C ASP A 328 19.64 26.30 3.73
N GLU A 329 18.95 25.46 2.97
CA GLU A 329 18.24 25.84 1.75
C GLU A 329 17.12 26.83 2.08
N LEU A 330 16.36 26.59 3.14
CA LEU A 330 15.29 27.44 3.62
C LEU A 330 15.80 28.85 3.95
N TYR A 331 16.90 28.94 4.72
CA TYR A 331 17.50 30.23 5.08
C TYR A 331 18.12 30.96 3.89
N ARG A 332 18.66 30.23 2.91
CA ARG A 332 19.14 30.85 1.67
C ARG A 332 18.00 31.42 0.82
N LEU A 333 16.85 30.74 0.79
CA LEU A 333 15.70 31.18 0.01
C LEU A 333 14.93 32.33 0.69
N PHE A 334 14.79 32.29 2.02
CA PHE A 334 13.87 33.17 2.76
C PHE A 334 14.53 34.03 3.84
N GLY A 335 15.84 33.88 4.07
CA GLY A 335 16.62 34.56 5.11
C GLY A 335 16.67 33.80 6.45
N GLU A 336 17.73 34.00 7.22
CA GLU A 336 17.98 33.32 8.52
C GLU A 336 16.94 33.64 9.60
N GLY A 337 16.20 34.74 9.47
CA GLY A 337 15.14 35.15 10.39
C GLY A 337 13.74 34.64 10.03
N ILE A 338 13.62 33.69 9.10
CA ILE A 338 12.31 33.18 8.68
C ILE A 338 11.64 32.38 9.80
N THR A 339 10.38 32.71 10.12
CA THR A 339 9.59 32.03 11.15
C THR A 339 8.52 31.12 10.53
N PRO A 340 8.01 30.11 11.26
CA PRO A 340 6.88 29.29 10.80
C PRO A 340 5.66 30.11 10.32
N ASP A 341 5.31 31.19 11.03
CA ASP A 341 4.19 32.05 10.63
C ASP A 341 4.45 32.77 9.31
N ARG A 342 5.69 33.22 9.08
CA ARG A 342 6.11 33.83 7.82
C ARG A 342 6.13 32.82 6.67
N LEU A 343 6.56 31.58 6.90
CA LEU A 343 6.46 30.53 5.90
C LEU A 343 5.01 30.27 5.49
N GLN A 344 4.08 30.31 6.44
CA GLN A 344 2.66 30.15 6.12
C GLN A 344 2.12 31.33 5.29
N ILE A 345 2.59 32.56 5.55
CA ILE A 345 2.28 33.74 4.71
C ILE A 345 2.82 33.52 3.28
N VAL A 346 4.08 33.08 3.14
CA VAL A 346 4.68 32.75 1.83
C VAL A 346 3.85 31.71 1.08
N CYS A 347 3.37 30.65 1.76
CA CYS A 347 2.47 29.66 1.15
C CYS A 347 1.17 30.30 0.63
N ARG A 348 0.59 31.26 1.37
CA ARG A 348 -0.64 31.96 0.95
C ARG A 348 -0.40 32.89 -0.23
N ASP A 349 0.64 33.72 -0.16
CA ASP A 349 0.92 34.75 -1.16
C ASP A 349 1.19 34.14 -2.54
N HIS A 350 1.94 33.04 -2.56
CA HIS A 350 2.36 32.35 -3.78
C HIS A 350 1.52 31.10 -4.11
N HIS A 351 0.51 30.77 -3.29
CA HIS A 351 -0.34 29.58 -3.45
C HIS A 351 0.44 28.25 -3.55
N LEU A 352 1.59 28.15 -2.87
CA LEU A 352 2.43 26.95 -2.84
C LEU A 352 2.36 26.21 -1.50
N ASN A 353 3.01 25.05 -1.45
CA ASN A 353 3.27 24.31 -0.23
C ASN A 353 4.79 24.26 0.05
N ILE A 354 5.18 24.19 1.32
CA ILE A 354 6.58 24.07 1.74
C ILE A 354 6.71 22.88 2.68
N LEU A 355 7.53 21.89 2.33
CA LEU A 355 7.93 20.81 3.23
C LEU A 355 9.34 21.10 3.75
N TRP A 356 9.42 21.65 4.96
CA TRP A 356 10.68 21.92 5.63
C TRP A 356 11.26 20.62 6.21
N LYS A 357 12.39 20.17 5.66
CA LYS A 357 13.09 18.94 6.05
C LYS A 357 13.87 19.16 7.36
N GLY A 358 13.50 18.47 8.44
CA GLY A 358 14.05 18.71 9.78
C GLY A 358 15.10 17.71 10.27
N GLY A 359 15.76 16.98 9.36
CA GLY A 359 16.84 16.04 9.67
C GLY A 359 18.01 16.63 10.49
N HIS A 360 18.13 17.95 10.61
CA HIS A 360 19.18 18.64 11.37
C HIS A 360 18.77 19.09 12.80
N ASN A 361 17.53 18.83 13.24
CA ASN A 361 17.09 19.22 14.59
C ASN A 361 17.77 18.35 15.67
N ALA A 362 18.18 18.90 16.82
CA ALA A 362 18.96 18.20 17.85
C ALA A 362 18.18 17.17 18.72
N GLY A 363 17.12 16.56 18.18
CA GLY A 363 16.20 15.67 18.90
C GLY A 363 16.36 14.17 18.57
N VAL A 364 15.70 13.34 19.39
CA VAL A 364 15.62 11.87 19.19
C VAL A 364 14.83 11.51 17.93
N ASP A 365 13.96 12.42 17.47
CA ASP A 365 13.17 12.28 16.25
C ASP A 365 13.69 13.20 15.14
N ALA A 366 13.53 12.76 13.90
CA ALA A 366 13.59 13.63 12.72
C ALA A 366 12.15 14.08 12.42
N THR A 367 11.91 15.40 12.44
CA THR A 367 10.56 15.96 12.22
C THR A 367 10.55 16.88 11.01
N ASP A 368 9.77 16.53 10.01
CA ASP A 368 9.51 17.37 8.84
C ASP A 368 8.20 18.13 9.05
N VAL A 369 8.14 19.37 8.57
CA VAL A 369 6.98 20.25 8.75
C VAL A 369 6.45 20.68 7.40
N LEU A 370 5.21 20.32 7.10
CA LEU A 370 4.48 20.78 5.91
C LEU A 370 3.68 22.03 6.26
N PHE A 371 4.02 23.13 5.59
CA PHE A 371 3.25 24.37 5.58
C PHE A 371 2.36 24.42 4.35
N GLN A 372 1.07 24.61 4.59
CA GLN A 372 0.06 24.90 3.58
C GLN A 372 -0.56 26.28 3.86
N PRO A 373 -1.23 26.89 2.88
CA PRO A 373 -1.85 28.21 3.05
C PRO A 373 -2.74 28.35 4.30
N ASP A 374 -3.45 27.28 4.63
CA ASP A 374 -4.48 27.22 5.68
C ASP A 374 -4.08 26.42 6.93
N ARG A 375 -3.03 25.60 6.87
CA ARG A 375 -2.65 24.71 7.98
C ARG A 375 -1.19 24.29 7.96
N THR A 376 -0.75 23.72 9.08
CA THR A 376 0.58 23.13 9.25
C THR A 376 0.45 21.70 9.73
N THR A 377 1.31 20.80 9.26
CA THR A 377 1.30 19.38 9.66
C THR A 377 2.72 18.87 9.89
N ASN A 378 2.92 18.19 11.01
CA ASN A 378 4.21 17.62 11.39
C ASN A 378 4.23 16.12 11.11
N PHE A 379 5.37 15.63 10.66
CA PHE A 379 5.63 14.21 10.48
C PHE A 379 6.91 13.89 11.24
N SER A 380 6.90 12.89 12.11
CA SER A 380 8.06 12.53 12.93
C SER A 380 8.36 11.03 12.81
N VAL A 381 9.64 10.71 12.63
CA VAL A 381 10.18 9.35 12.69
C VAL A 381 11.37 9.28 13.64
N PRO A 382 11.63 8.13 14.27
CA PRO A 382 12.84 7.95 15.06
C PRO A 382 14.08 8.24 14.22
N ARG A 383 15.02 8.99 14.78
CA ARG A 383 16.27 9.30 14.10
C ARG A 383 17.12 8.03 13.98
N SER A 384 17.59 7.75 12.76
CA SER A 384 18.53 6.67 12.52
C SER A 384 19.93 7.03 13.04
N ARG A 385 20.70 6.01 13.42
CA ARG A 385 22.15 6.13 13.64
C ARG A 385 22.96 6.17 12.35
N TYR A 386 22.35 5.83 11.23
CA TYR A 386 22.97 5.82 9.90
C TYR A 386 22.62 7.08 9.13
N THR A 387 23.43 7.39 8.13
CA THR A 387 23.18 8.45 7.15
C THR A 387 23.28 7.86 5.75
N LYS A 388 22.61 8.48 4.78
CA LYS A 388 22.67 8.12 3.37
C LYS A 388 22.91 9.33 2.51
N HIS A 389 23.59 9.11 1.39
CA HIS A 389 23.60 10.03 0.27
C HIS A 389 22.20 10.10 -0.35
N GLY A 390 21.79 11.29 -0.79
CA GLY A 390 20.53 11.51 -1.50
C GLY A 390 19.22 11.36 -0.69
N THR A 391 19.25 11.40 0.65
CA THR A 391 18.02 11.30 1.48
C THR A 391 16.95 12.33 1.11
N GLY A 392 17.35 13.58 0.84
CA GLY A 392 16.46 14.65 0.38
C GLY A 392 15.82 14.31 -0.98
N CYS A 393 16.61 13.84 -1.94
CA CYS A 393 16.12 13.43 -3.25
C CYS A 393 15.12 12.28 -3.13
N THR A 394 15.44 11.28 -2.31
CA THR A 394 14.58 10.13 -2.03
C THR A 394 13.25 10.56 -1.37
N LEU A 395 13.29 11.53 -0.45
CA LEU A 395 12.08 12.07 0.20
C LEU A 395 11.14 12.70 -0.82
N SER A 396 11.64 13.66 -1.60
CA SER A 396 10.85 14.39 -2.59
C SER A 396 10.33 13.46 -3.69
N SER A 397 11.09 12.42 -4.06
CA SER A 397 10.68 11.42 -5.05
C SER A 397 9.62 10.44 -4.53
N ALA A 398 9.73 9.97 -3.29
CA ALA A 398 8.71 9.11 -2.68
C ALA A 398 7.38 9.86 -2.50
N LEU A 399 7.45 11.15 -2.16
CA LEU A 399 6.30 12.04 -2.06
C LEU A 399 5.63 12.23 -3.43
N LEU A 400 6.41 12.55 -4.47
CA LEU A 400 5.91 12.71 -5.84
C LEU A 400 5.16 11.45 -6.31
N SER A 401 5.74 10.27 -6.07
CA SER A 401 5.13 8.99 -6.43
C SER A 401 3.80 8.74 -5.74
N ALA A 402 3.69 9.05 -4.44
CA ALA A 402 2.44 8.93 -3.68
C ALA A 402 1.36 9.90 -4.20
N LEU A 403 1.72 11.15 -4.50
CA LEU A 403 0.80 12.12 -5.13
C LEU A 403 0.28 11.62 -6.48
N ALA A 404 1.17 11.08 -7.33
CA ALA A 404 0.80 10.56 -8.64
C ALA A 404 -0.16 9.36 -8.58
N GLN A 405 -0.10 8.58 -7.49
CA GLN A 405 -1.03 7.49 -7.21
C GLN A 405 -2.39 7.99 -6.67
N GLY A 406 -2.50 9.28 -6.35
CA GLY A 406 -3.72 9.95 -5.91
C GLY A 406 -3.84 10.13 -4.40
N ASP A 407 -2.76 9.99 -3.64
CA ASP A 407 -2.76 10.33 -2.21
C ASP A 407 -2.85 11.84 -1.99
N ALA A 408 -3.49 12.25 -0.90
CA ALA A 408 -3.47 13.65 -0.46
C ALA A 408 -2.06 14.06 0.00
N LEU A 409 -1.72 15.34 -0.16
CA LEU A 409 -0.35 15.86 0.11
C LEU A 409 0.20 15.47 1.48
N ALA A 410 -0.56 15.65 2.56
CA ALA A 410 -0.11 15.28 3.90
C ALA A 410 0.13 13.77 4.04
N THR A 411 -0.72 12.94 3.42
CA THR A 411 -0.52 11.49 3.37
C THR A 411 0.74 11.12 2.58
N SER A 412 1.00 11.80 1.46
CA SER A 412 2.21 11.63 0.66
C SER A 412 3.47 12.00 1.43
N CYS A 413 3.47 13.11 2.18
CA CYS A 413 4.57 13.49 3.07
C CYS A 413 4.85 12.41 4.12
N ASN A 414 3.80 11.91 4.80
CA ASN A 414 3.94 10.86 5.80
C ASN A 414 4.50 9.56 5.21
N LYS A 415 3.99 9.12 4.06
CA LYS A 415 4.49 7.93 3.35
C LYS A 415 5.95 8.10 2.95
N ALA A 416 6.31 9.28 2.43
CA ALA A 416 7.67 9.60 2.03
C ALA A 416 8.64 9.58 3.21
N GLN A 417 8.25 10.15 4.35
CA GLN A 417 9.08 10.15 5.56
C GLN A 417 9.31 8.73 6.10
N LEU A 418 8.26 7.91 6.16
CA LEU A 418 8.38 6.50 6.54
C LEU A 418 9.27 5.71 5.57
N TYR A 419 9.17 6.00 4.27
CA TYR A 419 10.01 5.38 3.26
C TYR A 419 11.49 5.76 3.43
N VAL A 420 11.80 7.04 3.61
CA VAL A 420 13.16 7.52 3.83
C VAL A 420 13.75 6.97 5.12
N SER A 421 12.97 6.90 6.21
CA SER A 421 13.41 6.27 7.46
C SER A 421 13.87 4.83 7.23
N ARG A 422 13.11 4.04 6.46
CA ARG A 422 13.48 2.66 6.10
C ARG A 422 14.68 2.61 5.14
N PHE A 423 14.75 3.52 4.17
CA PHE A 423 15.88 3.64 3.26
C PHE A 423 17.19 3.93 4.00
N ILE A 424 17.14 4.79 5.01
CA ILE A 424 18.31 5.09 5.86
C ILE A 424 18.74 3.86 6.66
N GLU A 425 17.80 3.06 7.15
CA GLU A 425 18.06 1.82 7.87
C GLU A 425 18.40 0.62 6.96
N SER A 426 18.44 0.80 5.64
CA SER A 426 18.56 -0.32 4.69
C SER A 426 19.88 -1.09 4.78
N ASN A 427 20.97 -0.42 5.17
CA ASN A 427 22.31 -0.99 5.37
C ASN A 427 23.17 0.03 6.14
N ASN A 428 24.47 -0.23 6.33
CA ASN A 428 25.40 0.67 7.04
C ASN A 428 26.33 1.50 6.13
N SER A 429 26.21 1.44 4.79
CA SER A 429 26.98 2.28 3.86
C SER A 429 26.29 3.63 3.61
N LEU A 430 26.89 4.53 2.83
CA LEU A 430 26.21 5.78 2.45
C LEU A 430 25.20 5.58 1.29
N LEU A 431 25.28 4.47 0.55
CA LEU A 431 24.36 4.14 -0.53
C LEU A 431 23.22 3.25 -0.02
N GLY A 432 21.99 3.76 -0.05
CA GLY A 432 20.83 3.03 0.46
C GLY A 432 20.20 2.09 -0.57
N TYR A 433 19.46 1.10 -0.08
CA TYR A 433 18.64 0.22 -0.91
C TYR A 433 17.17 0.65 -0.86
N HIS A 434 16.62 1.01 -2.02
CA HIS A 434 15.24 1.51 -2.18
C HIS A 434 14.16 0.43 -2.01
N CYS A 435 14.51 -0.82 -2.25
CA CYS A 435 13.61 -1.95 -2.11
C CYS A 435 13.88 -2.67 -0.78
N ILE A 436 13.03 -2.43 0.23
CA ILE A 436 12.88 -3.34 1.36
C ILE A 436 11.49 -3.97 1.23
N GLY A 437 11.37 -4.94 0.33
CA GLY A 437 10.09 -5.61 0.09
C GLY A 437 9.99 -6.48 -1.15
N LYS A 438 10.92 -7.43 -1.32
CA LYS A 438 10.72 -8.82 -1.81
C LYS A 438 12.10 -9.43 -2.06
N TYR A 439 12.45 -10.43 -1.25
CA TYR A 439 13.72 -11.17 -1.30
C TYR A 439 14.98 -10.34 -1.04
N THR A 440 15.37 -10.23 0.23
CA THR A 440 16.75 -10.61 0.53
C THR A 440 16.77 -12.13 0.70
N PRO A 441 17.90 -12.82 0.53
CA PRO A 441 18.04 -14.21 0.95
C PRO A 441 17.69 -14.47 2.43
N ASP A 442 17.33 -13.45 3.22
CA ASP A 442 17.03 -13.54 4.65
C ASP A 442 15.65 -12.96 5.05
N SER A 443 14.82 -12.48 4.11
CA SER A 443 13.54 -11.85 4.46
C SER A 443 12.49 -12.86 4.94
N LYS A 444 11.89 -12.60 6.10
CA LYS A 444 10.76 -13.38 6.67
C LYS A 444 9.45 -13.10 5.89
N PRO A 445 8.49 -14.04 5.89
CA PRO A 445 7.20 -13.89 5.23
C PRO A 445 6.30 -12.88 5.94
N TRP A 446 5.32 -12.35 5.21
CA TRP A 446 4.30 -11.47 5.79
C TRP A 446 3.24 -12.28 6.53
N LEU A 447 2.66 -11.71 7.60
CA LEU A 447 1.61 -12.37 8.39
C LEU A 447 0.44 -12.87 7.52
N GLY A 448 0.04 -12.09 6.51
CA GLY A 448 -1.05 -12.43 5.59
C GLY A 448 -0.75 -13.60 4.65
N GLU A 449 0.51 -14.00 4.50
CA GLU A 449 0.94 -15.15 3.68
C GLU A 449 0.91 -16.47 4.46
N LEU A 450 0.66 -16.42 5.77
CA LEU A 450 0.77 -17.56 6.67
C LEU A 450 -0.61 -18.03 7.11
N SER A 451 -0.84 -19.34 6.99
CA SER A 451 -2.06 -20.02 7.43
C SER A 451 -1.83 -20.99 8.60
N LEU A 452 -0.57 -21.14 9.04
CA LEU A 452 -0.19 -22.05 10.11
C LEU A 452 0.80 -21.40 11.08
N GLN A 453 0.46 -21.46 12.37
CA GLN A 453 1.29 -21.02 13.48
C GLN A 453 1.59 -22.19 14.42
N TYR A 454 2.83 -22.29 14.89
CA TYR A 454 3.22 -23.21 15.96
C TYR A 454 3.40 -22.48 17.29
N ILE A 455 2.69 -22.93 18.32
CA ILE A 455 2.85 -22.46 19.69
C ILE A 455 3.64 -23.51 20.46
N THR A 456 4.82 -23.13 20.93
CA THR A 456 5.72 -24.08 21.61
C THR A 456 5.12 -24.61 22.91
N ALA A 457 5.44 -25.86 23.24
CA ALA A 457 5.11 -26.45 24.54
C ALA A 457 6.22 -27.45 24.93
N PRO A 458 6.47 -27.70 26.23
CA PRO A 458 7.47 -28.68 26.66
C PRO A 458 7.16 -30.07 26.12
N LYS A 459 8.12 -30.80 25.53
CA LYS A 459 7.98 -32.20 25.07
C LYS A 459 9.06 -33.03 25.75
N GLU A 460 8.67 -34.15 26.35
CA GLU A 460 9.62 -35.07 26.98
C GLU A 460 10.61 -35.60 25.93
N GLY A 461 11.89 -35.63 26.28
CA GLY A 461 12.96 -36.07 25.38
C GLY A 461 13.30 -35.11 24.23
N MET A 462 12.79 -33.87 24.22
CA MET A 462 13.11 -32.89 23.16
C MET A 462 13.12 -31.45 23.68
N THR A 463 14.25 -30.76 23.50
CA THR A 463 14.40 -29.34 23.84
C THR A 463 13.50 -28.45 22.98
N LEU A 464 13.22 -27.22 23.44
CA LEU A 464 12.44 -26.26 22.65
C LEU A 464 13.11 -25.93 21.31
N CYS A 465 14.44 -25.80 21.30
CA CYS A 465 15.21 -25.56 20.08
C CYS A 465 15.05 -26.69 19.07
N GLU A 466 15.16 -27.95 19.50
CA GLU A 466 14.96 -29.11 18.62
C GLU A 466 13.54 -29.12 18.06
N GLN A 467 12.52 -28.83 18.88
CA GLN A 467 11.13 -28.77 18.43
C GLN A 467 10.94 -27.69 17.35
N VAL A 468 11.45 -26.47 17.59
CA VAL A 468 11.35 -25.35 16.64
C VAL A 468 12.10 -25.66 15.35
N GLU A 469 13.31 -26.22 15.44
CA GLU A 469 14.10 -26.64 14.29
C GLU A 469 13.33 -27.68 13.43
N ALA A 470 12.75 -28.70 14.08
CA ALA A 470 12.01 -29.75 13.38
C ALA A 470 10.76 -29.22 12.64
N VAL A 471 9.95 -28.36 13.27
CA VAL A 471 8.77 -27.79 12.60
C VAL A 471 9.17 -26.83 11.48
N CYS A 472 10.24 -26.05 11.66
CA CYS A 472 10.74 -25.16 10.62
C CYS A 472 11.27 -25.94 9.40
N GLN A 473 11.96 -27.06 9.61
CA GLN A 473 12.35 -27.97 8.52
C GLN A 473 11.14 -28.60 7.81
N GLY A 474 9.98 -28.66 8.47
CA GLY A 474 8.71 -29.10 7.90
C GLY A 474 7.95 -28.01 7.14
N GLY A 475 8.49 -26.79 7.08
CA GLY A 475 7.87 -25.65 6.39
C GLY A 475 7.14 -24.65 7.30
N MET A 476 7.17 -24.84 8.63
CA MET A 476 6.59 -23.85 9.56
C MET A 476 7.35 -22.52 9.46
N ARG A 477 6.63 -21.42 9.26
CA ARG A 477 7.22 -20.08 9.17
C ARG A 477 6.68 -19.09 10.19
N TRP A 478 5.96 -19.59 11.21
CA TRP A 478 5.45 -18.76 12.29
C TRP A 478 5.52 -19.49 13.62
N ILE A 479 6.40 -19.01 14.50
CA ILE A 479 6.70 -19.59 15.80
C ILE A 479 6.29 -18.60 16.89
N GLN A 480 5.47 -19.07 17.83
CA GLN A 480 5.15 -18.37 19.07
C GLN A 480 5.80 -19.09 20.24
N LEU A 481 6.77 -18.42 20.87
CA LEU A 481 7.45 -18.94 22.05
C LEU A 481 6.60 -18.73 23.28
N ARG A 482 6.17 -19.84 23.88
CA ARG A 482 5.38 -19.90 25.10
C ARG A 482 6.12 -20.67 26.19
N MET A 483 6.51 -19.95 27.24
CA MET A 483 7.24 -20.45 28.40
C MET A 483 6.55 -20.01 29.70
N LYS A 484 5.43 -20.65 30.03
CA LYS A 484 4.70 -20.34 31.28
C LYS A 484 5.55 -20.69 32.50
N GLY A 485 5.58 -19.80 33.49
CA GLY A 485 6.29 -20.01 34.75
C GLY A 485 7.81 -19.84 34.71
N ALA A 486 8.40 -19.59 33.54
CA ALA A 486 9.84 -19.33 33.41
C ALA A 486 10.23 -17.96 33.98
N SER A 487 11.44 -17.86 34.52
CA SER A 487 12.04 -16.57 34.89
C SER A 487 12.37 -15.73 33.65
N LEU A 488 12.54 -14.42 33.83
CA LEU A 488 12.97 -13.53 32.74
C LEU A 488 14.32 -13.99 32.14
N ALA A 489 15.27 -14.42 32.98
CA ALA A 489 16.58 -14.87 32.52
C ALA A 489 16.47 -16.12 31.62
N GLU A 490 15.63 -17.09 32.00
CA GLU A 490 15.38 -18.30 31.21
C GLU A 490 14.69 -17.96 29.88
N MET A 491 13.67 -17.11 29.90
CA MET A 491 12.98 -16.68 28.68
C MET A 491 13.93 -15.97 27.70
N LEU A 492 14.84 -15.12 28.21
CA LEU A 492 15.83 -14.45 27.36
C LEU A 492 16.88 -15.43 26.82
N CYS A 493 17.31 -16.39 27.64
CA CYS A 493 18.28 -17.41 27.23
C CYS A 493 17.72 -18.29 26.12
N GLU A 494 16.56 -18.91 26.33
CA GLU A 494 15.92 -19.78 25.35
C GLU A 494 15.40 -18.99 24.15
N GLY A 495 14.83 -17.80 24.40
CA GLY A 495 14.32 -16.92 23.35
C GLY A 495 15.39 -16.48 22.35
N ARG A 496 16.63 -16.26 22.78
CA ARG A 496 17.75 -15.97 21.85
C ARG A 496 18.05 -17.15 20.93
N LYS A 497 18.04 -18.38 21.47
CA LYS A 497 18.29 -19.59 20.68
C LYS A 497 17.17 -19.81 19.66
N VAL A 498 15.92 -19.66 20.08
CA VAL A 498 14.75 -19.79 19.20
C VAL A 498 14.73 -18.69 18.13
N LYS A 499 15.06 -17.44 18.50
CA LYS A 499 15.18 -16.31 17.54
C LYS A 499 16.17 -16.65 16.43
N GLU A 500 17.32 -17.23 16.77
CA GLU A 500 18.35 -17.59 15.79
C GLU A 500 17.86 -18.69 14.84
N ILE A 501 17.17 -19.70 15.35
CA ILE A 501 16.54 -20.73 14.52
C ILE A 501 15.51 -20.10 13.57
N CYS A 502 14.64 -19.23 14.09
CA CYS A 502 13.64 -18.53 13.28
C CYS A 502 14.30 -17.65 12.21
N ARG A 503 15.45 -17.02 12.50
CA ARG A 503 16.22 -16.25 11.52
C ARG A 503 16.72 -17.15 10.39
N ARG A 504 17.37 -18.28 10.70
CA ARG A 504 17.88 -19.24 9.69
C ARG A 504 16.79 -19.79 8.78
N HIS A 505 15.61 -20.07 9.36
CA HIS A 505 14.48 -20.65 8.63
C HIS A 505 13.51 -19.61 8.05
N ARG A 506 13.83 -18.32 8.16
CA ARG A 506 12.96 -17.21 7.75
C ARG A 506 11.55 -17.33 8.34
N ALA A 507 11.45 -17.68 9.62
CA ALA A 507 10.19 -17.78 10.35
C ALA A 507 9.95 -16.52 11.20
N LEU A 508 8.69 -16.08 11.29
CA LEU A 508 8.25 -15.09 12.26
C LEU A 508 8.41 -15.65 13.68
N PHE A 509 8.95 -14.83 14.58
CA PHE A 509 9.21 -15.11 15.97
C PHE A 509 8.40 -14.18 16.86
N ILE A 510 7.38 -14.73 17.52
CA ILE A 510 6.44 -14.02 18.38
C ILE A 510 6.63 -14.49 19.83
N ILE A 511 6.61 -13.56 20.78
CA ILE A 511 6.62 -13.90 22.22
C ILE A 511 5.18 -13.98 22.75
N ASN A 512 4.90 -14.98 23.57
CA ASN A 512 3.63 -15.10 24.28
C ASN A 512 3.62 -14.26 25.56
N ASP A 513 2.56 -13.48 25.78
CA ASP A 513 2.19 -12.70 26.98
C ASP A 513 3.15 -11.53 27.35
N ARG A 514 4.47 -11.72 27.21
CA ARG A 514 5.51 -10.85 27.76
C ARG A 514 6.05 -9.83 26.75
N VAL A 515 5.45 -8.63 26.76
CA VAL A 515 5.84 -7.48 25.91
C VAL A 515 7.29 -7.02 26.17
N ASP A 516 7.72 -7.03 27.43
CA ASP A 516 9.09 -6.70 27.83
C ASP A 516 10.11 -7.68 27.24
N VAL A 517 9.81 -8.97 27.23
CA VAL A 517 10.64 -10.01 26.60
C VAL A 517 10.65 -9.85 25.08
N ALA A 518 9.51 -9.59 24.44
CA ALA A 518 9.46 -9.26 23.01
C ALA A 518 10.38 -8.10 22.65
N ARG A 519 10.39 -7.04 23.47
CA ARG A 519 11.26 -5.88 23.29
C ARG A 519 12.74 -6.25 23.45
N LEU A 520 13.10 -6.93 24.55
CA LEU A 520 14.49 -7.29 24.86
C LEU A 520 15.10 -8.29 23.87
N LEU A 521 14.27 -9.16 23.30
CA LEU A 521 14.68 -10.10 22.25
C LEU A 521 14.57 -9.51 20.85
N GLU A 522 14.01 -8.30 20.70
CA GLU A 522 13.63 -7.72 19.41
C GLU A 522 12.83 -8.70 18.54
N ALA A 523 11.88 -9.41 19.17
CA ALA A 523 10.99 -10.33 18.47
C ALA A 523 10.23 -9.61 17.35
N ASP A 524 9.68 -10.35 16.37
CA ASP A 524 8.86 -9.75 15.32
C ASP A 524 7.52 -9.23 15.89
N GLY A 525 7.14 -9.70 17.08
CA GLY A 525 5.92 -9.28 17.74
C GLY A 525 5.60 -10.02 19.05
N VAL A 526 4.39 -9.80 19.53
CA VAL A 526 3.83 -10.43 20.75
C VAL A 526 2.42 -10.99 20.49
N HIS A 527 2.03 -12.03 21.22
CA HIS A 527 0.64 -12.48 21.32
C HIS A 527 0.16 -12.34 22.76
N LEU A 528 -0.98 -11.68 22.97
CA LEU A 528 -1.48 -11.33 24.30
C LEU A 528 -2.78 -12.06 24.61
N GLY A 529 -2.82 -12.75 25.74
CA GLY A 529 -4.01 -13.29 26.36
C GLY A 529 -4.93 -12.18 26.94
N LYS A 530 -6.03 -12.61 27.56
CA LYS A 530 -7.05 -11.68 28.08
C LYS A 530 -6.61 -10.94 29.35
N GLU A 531 -5.79 -11.60 30.17
CA GLU A 531 -5.29 -11.07 31.45
C GLU A 531 -3.92 -10.39 31.30
N ASP A 532 -3.36 -10.36 30.09
CA ASP A 532 -2.05 -9.76 29.81
C ASP A 532 -2.15 -8.26 29.54
N MET A 533 -1.02 -7.64 29.22
CA MET A 533 -0.96 -6.21 28.85
C MET A 533 -1.96 -5.86 27.76
N ASP A 534 -2.56 -4.67 27.86
CA ASP A 534 -3.43 -4.14 26.82
C ASP A 534 -2.68 -4.06 25.47
N PRO A 535 -3.24 -4.58 24.36
CA PRO A 535 -2.58 -4.53 23.05
C PRO A 535 -2.23 -3.12 22.55
N TRP A 536 -3.00 -2.11 22.93
CA TRP A 536 -2.69 -0.71 22.60
C TRP A 536 -1.42 -0.26 23.33
N GLU A 537 -1.28 -0.61 24.62
CA GLU A 537 -0.08 -0.31 25.41
C GLU A 537 1.14 -1.11 24.90
N ALA A 538 0.93 -2.37 24.52
CA ALA A 538 1.98 -3.18 23.89
C ALA A 538 2.49 -2.53 22.59
N ARG A 539 1.60 -1.97 21.78
CA ARG A 539 1.94 -1.21 20.56
C ARG A 539 2.80 0.01 20.87
N ARG A 540 2.47 0.73 21.95
CA ARG A 540 3.22 1.90 22.42
C ARG A 540 4.65 1.54 22.83
N ILE A 541 4.84 0.39 23.46
CA ILE A 541 6.16 -0.10 23.92
C ILE A 541 7.00 -0.68 22.77
N LEU A 542 6.38 -1.43 21.87
CA LEU A 542 7.07 -2.17 20.81
C LEU A 542 7.27 -1.36 19.52
N GLY A 543 6.47 -0.31 19.32
CA GLY A 543 6.46 0.50 18.12
C GLY A 543 5.51 -0.02 17.03
N PRO A 544 5.23 0.81 16.00
CA PRO A 544 4.20 0.53 15.00
C PRO A 544 4.56 -0.59 14.01
N GLY A 545 5.85 -0.95 13.91
CA GLY A 545 6.33 -1.98 12.98
C GLY A 545 6.28 -3.41 13.52
N LYS A 546 5.88 -3.62 14.78
CA LYS A 546 5.81 -4.94 15.41
C LYS A 546 4.41 -5.52 15.31
N ILE A 547 4.33 -6.84 15.17
CA ILE A 547 3.06 -7.58 15.15
C ILE A 547 2.55 -7.69 16.59
N VAL A 548 1.30 -7.34 16.86
CA VAL A 548 0.62 -7.74 18.10
C VAL A 548 -0.70 -8.42 17.79
N GLY A 549 -0.78 -9.67 18.22
CA GLY A 549 -2.01 -10.45 18.20
C GLY A 549 -2.62 -10.56 19.59
N ALA A 550 -3.90 -10.90 19.64
CA ALA A 550 -4.59 -11.10 20.91
C ALA A 550 -5.56 -12.29 20.88
N THR A 551 -5.74 -12.94 22.04
CA THR A 551 -6.74 -13.99 22.20
C THR A 551 -8.15 -13.40 22.30
N CYS A 552 -9.10 -14.03 21.60
CA CYS A 552 -10.54 -13.78 21.72
C CYS A 552 -11.28 -15.09 22.03
N ASN A 553 -12.34 -15.00 22.83
CA ASN A 553 -13.24 -16.10 23.12
C ASN A 553 -14.70 -15.73 22.82
N THR A 554 -15.05 -14.45 22.88
CA THR A 554 -16.43 -13.97 22.69
C THR A 554 -16.52 -12.87 21.64
N TRP A 555 -17.74 -12.48 21.31
CA TRP A 555 -18.00 -11.32 20.46
C TRP A 555 -17.46 -10.01 21.06
N ASP A 556 -17.62 -9.82 22.37
CA ASP A 556 -17.12 -8.63 23.06
C ASP A 556 -15.59 -8.53 23.02
N ASP A 557 -14.90 -9.67 23.10
CA ASP A 557 -13.44 -9.71 22.93
C ASP A 557 -13.05 -9.21 21.53
N ILE A 558 -13.74 -9.67 20.48
CA ILE A 558 -13.46 -9.27 19.09
C ILE A 558 -13.65 -7.77 18.91
N LEU A 559 -14.76 -7.21 19.43
CA LEU A 559 -15.03 -5.77 19.37
C LEU A 559 -13.94 -4.96 20.11
N LEU A 560 -13.49 -5.46 21.26
CA LEU A 560 -12.40 -4.83 22.00
C LEU A 560 -11.09 -4.87 21.20
N ARG A 561 -10.73 -6.02 20.64
CA ARG A 561 -9.48 -6.17 19.86
C ARG A 561 -9.48 -5.36 18.57
N GLN A 562 -10.65 -5.15 17.97
CA GLN A 562 -10.81 -4.20 16.86
C GLN A 562 -10.48 -2.77 17.27
N LYS A 563 -11.02 -2.31 18.41
CA LYS A 563 -10.72 -0.95 18.92
C LYS A 563 -9.24 -0.78 19.23
N GLN A 564 -8.58 -1.85 19.68
CA GLN A 564 -7.15 -1.87 19.98
C GLN A 564 -6.24 -2.08 18.74
N GLN A 565 -6.83 -2.26 17.54
CA GLN A 565 -6.11 -2.40 16.27
C GLN A 565 -5.04 -3.51 16.28
N VAL A 566 -5.39 -4.69 16.78
CA VAL A 566 -4.49 -5.85 16.71
C VAL A 566 -4.33 -6.34 15.27
N ASP A 567 -3.17 -6.94 14.95
CA ASP A 567 -2.87 -7.42 13.59
C ASP A 567 -3.53 -8.76 13.27
N TYR A 568 -3.84 -9.55 14.30
CA TYR A 568 -4.60 -10.79 14.19
C TYR A 568 -5.24 -11.17 15.53
N ILE A 569 -6.27 -12.01 15.48
CA ILE A 569 -6.86 -12.63 16.67
C ILE A 569 -6.65 -14.14 16.67
N GLY A 570 -6.27 -14.67 17.84
CA GLY A 570 -6.36 -16.10 18.14
C GLY A 570 -7.74 -16.39 18.73
N LEU A 571 -8.66 -16.91 17.94
CA LEU A 571 -10.02 -17.22 18.38
C LEU A 571 -10.06 -18.64 18.93
N GLY A 572 -10.63 -18.87 20.11
CA GLY A 572 -10.74 -20.21 20.67
C GLY A 572 -11.28 -20.23 22.09
N PRO A 573 -11.15 -21.34 22.84
CA PRO A 573 -10.71 -22.63 22.33
C PRO A 573 -11.74 -23.23 21.36
N TYR A 574 -11.28 -23.82 20.25
CA TYR A 574 -12.16 -24.53 19.30
C TYR A 574 -12.72 -25.82 19.90
N ALA A 575 -11.87 -26.61 20.57
CA ALA A 575 -12.23 -27.80 21.33
C ALA A 575 -11.46 -27.82 22.66
N PHE A 576 -11.78 -28.79 23.53
CA PHE A 576 -11.06 -28.96 24.79
C PHE A 576 -9.55 -29.11 24.55
N THR A 577 -8.74 -28.48 25.39
CA THR A 577 -7.27 -28.54 25.30
C THR A 577 -6.64 -28.51 26.68
N THR A 578 -5.67 -29.41 26.91
CA THR A 578 -4.91 -29.48 28.16
C THR A 578 -3.80 -28.44 28.26
N THR A 579 -3.57 -27.62 27.23
CA THR A 579 -2.46 -26.66 27.17
C THR A 579 -2.81 -25.31 27.84
N LYS A 580 -3.98 -25.12 28.46
CA LYS A 580 -4.38 -23.90 29.18
C LYS A 580 -5.00 -24.26 30.54
N GLU A 581 -4.61 -23.55 31.60
CA GLU A 581 -5.06 -23.80 33.00
C GLU A 581 -6.44 -23.20 33.32
N LYS A 582 -6.83 -22.08 32.66
CA LYS A 582 -8.18 -21.49 32.70
C LYS A 582 -8.79 -21.58 31.29
N LEU A 583 -9.77 -22.45 31.10
CA LEU A 583 -10.45 -22.63 29.81
C LEU A 583 -11.72 -21.79 29.76
N SER A 584 -11.82 -20.92 28.77
CA SER A 584 -13.09 -20.34 28.35
C SER A 584 -13.99 -21.41 27.70
N PRO A 585 -15.30 -21.20 27.60
CA PRO A 585 -16.22 -22.14 26.95
C PRO A 585 -15.75 -22.53 25.55
N VAL A 586 -15.91 -23.81 25.21
CA VAL A 586 -15.55 -24.36 23.90
C VAL A 586 -16.48 -23.76 22.84
N LEU A 587 -15.91 -23.24 21.77
CA LEU A 587 -16.68 -22.63 20.67
C LEU A 587 -17.25 -23.66 19.70
N GLY A 588 -16.50 -24.72 19.38
CA GLY A 588 -16.83 -25.63 18.30
C GLY A 588 -16.96 -24.95 16.94
N LEU A 589 -17.35 -25.72 15.92
CA LEU A 589 -17.50 -25.19 14.56
C LEU A 589 -18.64 -24.16 14.46
N GLU A 590 -19.72 -24.37 15.21
CA GLU A 590 -20.89 -23.49 15.25
C GLU A 590 -20.56 -22.13 15.86
N GLY A 591 -19.79 -22.09 16.96
CA GLY A 591 -19.33 -20.85 17.56
C GLY A 591 -18.44 -20.03 16.62
N TYR A 592 -17.57 -20.69 15.85
CA TYR A 592 -16.78 -20.01 14.82
C TYR A 592 -17.65 -19.43 13.71
N ARG A 593 -18.59 -20.21 13.17
CA ARG A 593 -19.52 -19.74 12.14
C ARG A 593 -20.34 -18.54 12.65
N PHE A 594 -20.80 -18.60 13.90
CA PHE A 594 -21.54 -17.51 14.53
C PHE A 594 -20.69 -16.25 14.67
N LEU A 595 -19.49 -16.35 15.26
CA LEU A 595 -18.62 -15.19 15.51
C LEU A 595 -18.08 -14.57 14.21
N LEU A 596 -17.67 -15.39 13.24
CA LEU A 596 -17.23 -14.89 11.92
C LEU A 596 -18.40 -14.28 11.14
N GLY A 597 -19.61 -14.85 11.27
CA GLY A 597 -20.84 -14.23 10.77
C GLY A 597 -21.07 -12.85 11.38
N ARG A 598 -20.95 -12.70 12.69
CA ARG A 598 -21.03 -11.39 13.37
C ARG A 598 -19.94 -10.43 12.90
N MET A 599 -18.69 -10.89 12.75
CA MET A 599 -17.57 -10.07 12.24
C MET A 599 -17.87 -9.54 10.85
N GLN A 600 -18.32 -10.40 9.95
CA GLN A 600 -18.69 -10.01 8.59
C GLN A 600 -19.89 -9.03 8.58
N GLU A 601 -20.86 -9.17 9.50
CA GLU A 601 -22.03 -8.29 9.62
C GLU A 601 -21.61 -6.88 10.04
N ASN A 602 -20.62 -6.81 10.94
CA ASN A 602 -20.10 -5.56 11.49
C ASN A 602 -18.85 -5.05 10.74
N LYS A 603 -18.54 -5.62 9.57
CA LYS A 603 -17.40 -5.23 8.71
C LYS A 603 -16.03 -5.25 9.42
N ILE A 604 -15.84 -6.20 10.33
CA ILE A 604 -14.57 -6.41 11.04
C ILE A 604 -13.68 -7.31 10.18
N SER A 605 -12.49 -6.82 9.80
CA SER A 605 -11.59 -7.49 8.86
C SER A 605 -10.28 -7.98 9.48
N ILE A 606 -10.21 -8.14 10.81
CA ILE A 606 -9.02 -8.61 11.49
C ILE A 606 -8.80 -10.10 11.14
N PRO A 607 -7.59 -10.52 10.73
CA PRO A 607 -7.27 -11.92 10.48
C PRO A 607 -7.56 -12.81 11.70
N VAL A 608 -8.26 -13.92 11.48
CA VAL A 608 -8.64 -14.87 12.54
C VAL A 608 -7.88 -16.16 12.40
N PHE A 609 -7.22 -16.59 13.47
CA PHE A 609 -6.55 -17.89 13.56
C PHE A 609 -7.24 -18.74 14.61
N ALA A 610 -7.69 -19.94 14.21
CA ALA A 610 -8.33 -20.86 15.14
C ALA A 610 -7.30 -21.43 16.12
N ILE A 611 -7.61 -21.42 17.43
CA ILE A 611 -6.72 -21.95 18.47
C ILE A 611 -7.45 -22.91 19.41
N GLY A 612 -6.70 -23.86 19.97
CA GLY A 612 -7.15 -24.72 21.08
C GLY A 612 -7.89 -25.97 20.65
N GLY A 613 -7.28 -27.14 20.88
CA GLY A 613 -7.95 -28.45 20.73
C GLY A 613 -8.15 -28.94 19.30
N ILE A 614 -7.54 -28.31 18.31
CA ILE A 614 -7.72 -28.63 16.88
C ILE A 614 -6.99 -29.93 16.53
N THR A 615 -7.69 -30.85 15.88
CA THR A 615 -7.17 -32.09 15.28
C THR A 615 -7.12 -31.99 13.76
N GLU A 616 -6.53 -32.97 13.08
CA GLU A 616 -6.43 -32.95 11.60
C GLU A 616 -7.79 -32.93 10.92
N THR A 617 -8.78 -33.65 11.45
CA THR A 617 -10.15 -33.72 10.90
C THR A 617 -10.91 -32.41 11.05
N ASP A 618 -10.48 -31.54 11.97
CA ASP A 618 -11.10 -30.23 12.19
C ASP A 618 -10.61 -29.17 11.21
N ILE A 619 -9.45 -29.36 10.57
CA ILE A 619 -8.79 -28.33 9.76
C ILE A 619 -9.63 -27.94 8.54
N PRO A 620 -10.05 -28.89 7.66
CA PRO A 620 -10.87 -28.52 6.51
C PRO A 620 -12.18 -27.79 6.87
N PRO A 621 -13.02 -28.28 7.82
CA PRO A 621 -14.25 -27.57 8.17
C PRO A 621 -13.99 -26.22 8.84
N LEU A 622 -12.91 -26.07 9.61
CA LEU A 622 -12.51 -24.77 10.16
C LEU A 622 -12.11 -23.77 9.07
N MET A 623 -11.28 -24.16 8.11
CA MET A 623 -10.89 -23.28 7.00
C MET A 623 -12.10 -22.82 6.18
N GLN A 624 -13.11 -23.69 6.00
CA GLN A 624 -14.37 -23.36 5.33
C GLN A 624 -15.19 -22.27 6.05
N THR A 625 -14.93 -22.00 7.34
CA THR A 625 -15.58 -20.88 8.04
C THR A 625 -15.08 -19.51 7.61
N GLY A 626 -13.94 -19.43 6.92
CA GLY A 626 -13.34 -18.18 6.45
C GLY A 626 -12.30 -17.59 7.41
N ILE A 627 -11.79 -18.37 8.37
CA ILE A 627 -10.58 -18.04 9.11
C ILE A 627 -9.37 -17.94 8.16
N GLN A 628 -8.35 -17.18 8.59
CA GLN A 628 -7.09 -17.04 7.85
C GLN A 628 -6.18 -18.26 8.02
N GLY A 629 -6.28 -18.96 9.16
CA GLY A 629 -5.43 -20.11 9.46
C GLY A 629 -5.68 -20.68 10.83
N ILE A 630 -4.74 -21.52 11.29
CA ILE A 630 -4.82 -22.21 12.58
C ILE A 630 -3.51 -22.06 13.36
N ALA A 631 -3.61 -22.04 14.69
CA ALA A 631 -2.45 -22.12 15.58
C ALA A 631 -2.47 -23.43 16.38
N LEU A 632 -1.41 -24.22 16.25
CA LEU A 632 -1.31 -25.56 16.81
C LEU A 632 -0.19 -25.65 17.85
N SER A 633 -0.43 -26.46 18.88
CA SER A 633 0.59 -26.83 19.86
C SER A 633 0.59 -28.35 20.05
N GLY A 634 -0.43 -28.89 20.73
CA GLY A 634 -0.55 -30.32 21.06
C GLY A 634 -0.51 -31.24 19.84
N LEU A 635 -1.23 -30.91 18.75
CA LEU A 635 -1.27 -31.75 17.54
C LEU A 635 0.11 -31.97 16.92
N ILE A 636 0.98 -30.95 16.95
CA ILE A 636 2.35 -31.04 16.44
C ILE A 636 3.26 -31.69 17.50
N LYS A 637 3.19 -31.21 18.75
CA LYS A 637 4.01 -31.71 19.86
C LYS A 637 3.86 -33.21 20.09
N ASN A 638 2.64 -33.73 20.02
CA ASN A 638 2.34 -35.13 20.34
C ASN A 638 2.71 -36.09 19.20
N SER A 639 3.09 -35.58 18.02
CA SER A 639 3.63 -36.41 16.95
C SER A 639 5.00 -36.99 17.34
N PRO A 640 5.31 -38.24 16.95
CA PRO A 640 6.67 -38.76 17.03
C PRO A 640 7.63 -38.05 16.06
N ASP A 641 7.10 -37.48 14.96
CA ASP A 641 7.86 -36.73 13.96
C ASP A 641 7.19 -35.36 13.71
N LEU A 642 7.77 -34.31 14.29
CA LEU A 642 7.27 -32.93 14.19
C LEU A 642 7.39 -32.38 12.76
N LYS A 643 8.44 -32.75 12.02
CA LYS A 643 8.68 -32.30 10.64
C LYS A 643 7.62 -32.86 9.71
N ARG A 644 7.42 -34.18 9.73
CA ARG A 644 6.42 -34.86 8.90
C ARG A 644 5.01 -34.42 9.23
N GLN A 645 4.71 -34.24 10.51
CA GLN A 645 3.42 -33.70 10.94
C GLN A 645 3.20 -32.30 10.40
N THR A 646 4.20 -31.42 10.46
CA THR A 646 4.10 -30.06 9.92
C THR A 646 3.78 -30.06 8.43
N ILE A 647 4.49 -30.87 7.63
CA ILE A 647 4.24 -31.01 6.18
C ILE A 647 2.80 -31.47 5.91
N LYS A 648 2.33 -32.46 6.66
CA LYS A 648 0.97 -33.00 6.53
C LYS A 648 -0.10 -31.92 6.79
N ILE A 649 0.08 -31.13 7.85
CA ILE A 649 -0.84 -30.04 8.19
C ILE A 649 -0.82 -28.94 7.12
N LEU A 650 0.36 -28.55 6.62
CA LEU A 650 0.47 -27.56 5.55
C LEU A 650 -0.24 -28.03 4.27
N ASN A 651 -0.14 -29.32 3.93
CA ASN A 651 -0.87 -29.87 2.78
C ASN A 651 -2.40 -29.80 2.97
N LEU A 652 -2.91 -30.05 4.18
CA LEU A 652 -4.34 -29.91 4.50
C LEU A 652 -4.84 -28.45 4.45
N LEU A 653 -3.95 -27.49 4.69
CA LEU A 653 -4.30 -26.07 4.62
C LEU A 653 -4.27 -25.52 3.18
N ASN A 654 -3.57 -26.21 2.27
CA ASN A 654 -3.42 -25.82 0.87
C ASN A 654 -4.34 -26.59 -0.10
N SER A 655 -5.06 -27.60 0.40
CA SER A 655 -6.08 -28.39 -0.32
C SER A 655 -7.46 -27.75 -0.20
#